data_AF-A0A9P5SI32-F1
#
_entry.id   AF-A0A9P5SI32-F1
#
_cell.length_a   1.000
_cell.length_b   1.000
_cell.length_c   1.000
_cell.angle_alpha   90.00
_cell.angle_beta   90.00
_cell.angle_gamma   90.00
#
_symmetry.space_group_name_H-M   'P 1'
#
loop_
_entity.id
_entity.type
_entity.pdbx_description
1 polymer ?
#
loop_
_entity_poly.entity_id
_entity_poly.type
_entity_poly.pdbx_seq_one_letter_code
_entity_poly.pdbx_strand_id
1 'polypeptide(L)'
;MDNSEQVARAVEALVRLQFAQDAPDADTHMDLDDDAQQEHKQQSQVYEAKVAAAQEYCLRILGRSGGYVGSPLGGDQSRLIEEHEVEESAILRDLIFVFQGIDGKMVKFGAESGTCSIDPSLNISNSTRGLVNRLTELGWLYKRINTYVQMTLRESTAGLVGQSFCSALQHELVDYFRLIAVLEAHIAKDKDATNGSKGLSLKRLLVWTQDSLQRLRLMSVLVECCQNLQGGALVSMVHDYTQHGDPLIQQFINHMLERVSAPFYVMLQRWIYEGELDDPRTEFFIACDPEVEEEDMWQRKYFIREEMLPAFIGMSLAKKILSIGKSLNFLRHKCNDADWFLQTGVGKSLRYGDIAELEGSIDAAYIGTSQRLLHLLVTKFKLIDHLTAIKRYILLGQGDFIQHLMESLGTNLSQPANTLFRHNLTGTLETAVRSSNAQYDDPDILRRLDVRLLEISPGDSGWDVFSLDYHVDSPINTILTPVAMHQYLKMFNFLWRLKRVEYALSSAWRRQTTSARAIRPILELVPELHHCRIVCSEMIHFVYQLQYYILFEVLECSWDELLKTIENNTTDLDSLIEAHSKYLRDVSSKGLLAASHDVNMMPRLLELLATILDYKVAQDNLYNYALAEIERRERLAQTADRRTRHGQWGLTDQDDTLDRIPDEQFEELVPGLLRTLNEYSMQFKRELSELLLTLSADGDSDLRFLSFRLDFNEFYLGSLKVGRKTRSFSVCTTASEEHKPTQDTPNLESFLLSTKHQKGPIDKEGKEQEPGPLDGIRVLDLTRVLAGPYCTQLLGDLGAEVIKIENPKGGDDTRAWGPPFAANKDPADSVLTESAYFLSVNRNKKSITVNLRSKEGQALIHDLAQKCDVLVENYVPGKLAEMGLGYEQLSKLNPRLVYASITGYGQTGPYAKRPGYDVMIEAEAGLMYITGEEHGPPVKVGVAVTDLTTGLYAHGSILAALFARFRTGRGQHVDCSLLESQVATLANIGSSYLIAGQEAKRMGTAHPSIVPYQVLETRDSHIMIGAGNDGQFRTLCKVLQLDSLSDNPLYKTNRDRVTNRDALIRTLTNRLKSENNQFWLKALENRGVPFAPINNIEGTFKHPQVLARGMVHEIEHPKAGKIRLCGTPVKYSDTKPTIRTPPPLLGQHTDEVLGGILGYGEDKIRALKDGCAV
;
A
#
# COMPACT_ATOMS: atom_id res chain seq x y z
N MET A 1 -38.35 67.52 20.60
CA MET A 1 -38.59 66.20 21.20
C MET A 1 -38.72 65.10 20.13
N ASP A 2 -39.02 65.38 18.86
CA ASP A 2 -39.08 64.35 17.79
C ASP A 2 -37.72 63.80 17.29
N ASN A 3 -36.58 64.43 17.61
CA ASN A 3 -35.27 63.99 17.09
C ASN A 3 -34.53 62.99 17.98
N SER A 4 -34.95 62.72 19.22
CA SER A 4 -34.31 61.67 20.04
C SER A 4 -34.88 60.28 19.74
N GLU A 5 -36.14 60.20 19.32
CA GLU A 5 -36.84 58.94 19.05
C GLU A 5 -36.41 58.33 17.70
N GLN A 6 -36.09 59.16 16.70
CA GLN A 6 -35.52 58.70 15.43
C GLN A 6 -34.06 58.25 15.55
N VAL A 7 -33.28 58.89 16.43
CA VAL A 7 -31.90 58.49 16.72
C VAL A 7 -31.88 57.18 17.53
N ALA A 8 -32.81 57.00 18.48
CA ALA A 8 -32.97 55.75 19.21
C ALA A 8 -33.36 54.58 18.27
N ARG A 9 -34.29 54.78 17.33
CA ARG A 9 -34.66 53.75 16.34
C ARG A 9 -33.54 53.43 15.34
N ALA A 10 -32.73 54.43 14.97
CA ALA A 10 -31.58 54.21 14.09
C ALA A 10 -30.47 53.41 14.80
N VAL A 11 -30.25 53.67 16.09
CA VAL A 11 -29.32 52.90 16.94
C VAL A 11 -29.85 51.50 17.21
N GLU A 12 -31.16 51.33 17.45
CA GLU A 12 -31.80 50.02 17.64
C GLU A 12 -31.81 49.17 16.35
N ALA A 13 -31.93 49.79 15.17
CA ALA A 13 -31.79 49.14 13.88
C ALA A 13 -30.33 48.73 13.59
N LEU A 14 -29.36 49.54 14.00
CA LEU A 14 -27.92 49.21 13.93
C LEU A 14 -27.58 48.03 14.85
N VAL A 15 -28.13 48.00 16.06
CA VAL A 15 -27.94 46.89 17.01
C VAL A 15 -28.61 45.61 16.51
N ARG A 16 -29.83 45.66 15.94
CA ARG A 16 -30.50 44.46 15.37
C ARG A 16 -29.80 43.90 14.13
N LEU A 17 -29.17 44.73 13.31
CA LEU A 17 -28.35 44.27 12.18
C LEU A 17 -27.03 43.62 12.63
N GLN A 18 -26.54 43.99 13.81
CA GLN A 18 -25.34 43.43 14.42
C GLN A 18 -25.59 42.08 15.11
N PHE A 19 -26.83 41.79 15.52
CA PHE A 19 -27.25 40.52 16.14
C PHE A 19 -27.77 39.45 15.16
N ALA A 20 -27.85 39.73 13.85
CA ALA A 20 -28.31 38.75 12.85
C ALA A 20 -27.18 37.86 12.29
N GLN A 21 -25.95 37.98 12.82
CA GLN A 21 -24.79 37.18 12.41
C GLN A 21 -24.54 35.92 13.26
N ASP A 22 -25.30 35.69 14.34
CA ASP A 22 -25.14 34.50 15.18
C ASP A 22 -26.27 33.48 14.95
N ALA A 23 -26.20 32.78 13.82
CA ALA A 23 -26.70 31.41 13.71
C ALA A 23 -26.10 30.72 12.47
N PRO A 24 -25.27 29.68 12.67
CA PRO A 24 -25.26 28.58 11.74
C PRO A 24 -25.62 27.28 12.47
N ASP A 25 -26.79 26.72 12.10
CA ASP A 25 -26.99 25.27 12.15
C ASP A 25 -26.05 24.64 11.12
N ALA A 26 -25.22 23.71 11.59
CA ALA A 26 -24.38 22.87 10.76
C ALA A 26 -25.21 21.69 10.23
N ASP A 27 -25.34 21.57 8.92
CA ASP A 27 -25.22 20.29 8.22
C ASP A 27 -25.02 20.51 6.71
N THR A 28 -24.31 19.56 6.09
CA THR A 28 -23.98 19.39 4.66
C THR A 28 -22.82 20.18 4.03
N HIS A 29 -21.71 19.45 3.87
CA HIS A 29 -20.66 19.61 2.85
C HIS A 29 -21.22 19.55 1.43
N MET A 30 -20.76 20.44 0.53
CA MET A 30 -20.25 20.12 -0.81
C MET A 30 -19.85 21.38 -1.62
N ASP A 31 -18.91 21.17 -2.53
CA ASP A 31 -18.16 22.13 -3.36
C ASP A 31 -19.00 23.11 -4.22
N LEU A 32 -18.49 24.35 -4.41
CA LEU A 32 -18.26 25.06 -5.70
C LEU A 32 -18.42 26.61 -5.64
N ASP A 33 -17.66 27.26 -6.54
CA ASP A 33 -17.84 28.58 -7.20
C ASP A 33 -17.15 29.87 -6.67
N ASP A 34 -16.22 30.38 -7.51
CA ASP A 34 -15.53 31.68 -7.43
C ASP A 34 -16.50 32.89 -7.44
N ASP A 35 -17.74 32.71 -7.90
CA ASP A 35 -18.75 33.77 -7.96
C ASP A 35 -19.26 34.18 -6.57
N ALA A 36 -19.26 33.27 -5.58
CA ALA A 36 -19.69 33.57 -4.20
C ALA A 36 -18.70 34.46 -3.44
N GLN A 37 -17.40 34.35 -3.74
CA GLN A 37 -16.37 35.22 -3.15
C GLN A 37 -16.43 36.64 -3.72
N GLN A 38 -16.88 36.78 -4.97
CA GLN A 38 -17.00 38.08 -5.62
C GLN A 38 -18.21 38.87 -5.10
N GLU A 39 -19.34 38.21 -4.84
CA GLU A 39 -20.51 38.81 -4.17
C GLU A 39 -20.20 39.22 -2.71
N HIS A 40 -19.46 38.41 -1.97
CA HIS A 40 -19.09 38.73 -0.59
C HIS A 40 -18.13 39.95 -0.50
N LYS A 41 -17.23 40.10 -1.48
CA LYS A 41 -16.36 41.28 -1.60
C LYS A 41 -17.14 42.54 -1.98
N GLN A 42 -18.13 42.41 -2.85
CA GLN A 42 -18.98 43.53 -3.28
C GLN A 42 -19.92 43.99 -2.16
N GLN A 43 -20.45 43.06 -1.36
CA GLN A 43 -21.27 43.39 -0.18
C GLN A 43 -20.44 44.04 0.94
N SER A 44 -19.20 43.59 1.17
CA SER A 44 -18.29 44.20 2.15
C SER A 44 -17.89 45.63 1.76
N GLN A 45 -17.65 45.90 0.47
CA GLN A 45 -17.35 47.26 -0.03
C GLN A 45 -18.56 48.20 0.04
N VAL A 46 -19.78 47.70 -0.19
CA VAL A 46 -21.02 48.49 -0.01
C VAL A 46 -21.28 48.77 1.47
N TYR A 47 -20.90 47.86 2.36
CA TYR A 47 -20.99 48.03 3.81
C TYR A 47 -20.00 49.08 4.34
N GLU A 48 -18.72 49.01 3.94
CA GLU A 48 -17.72 50.03 4.26
C GLU A 48 -18.08 51.42 3.72
N ALA A 49 -18.65 51.50 2.51
CA ALA A 49 -19.12 52.76 1.94
C ALA A 49 -20.30 53.37 2.72
N LYS A 50 -21.20 52.54 3.28
CA LYS A 50 -22.32 53.01 4.11
C LYS A 50 -21.89 53.41 5.52
N VAL A 51 -20.90 52.73 6.10
CA VAL A 51 -20.30 53.10 7.39
C VAL A 51 -19.51 54.41 7.28
N ALA A 52 -18.75 54.59 6.19
CA ALA A 52 -18.05 55.85 5.90
C ALA A 52 -19.02 57.02 5.67
N ALA A 53 -20.14 56.79 4.96
CA ALA A 53 -21.19 57.81 4.78
C ALA A 53 -21.90 58.18 6.10
N ALA A 54 -22.07 57.23 7.02
CA ALA A 54 -22.63 57.48 8.34
C ALA A 54 -21.65 58.27 9.24
N GLN A 55 -20.35 57.97 9.17
CA GLN A 55 -19.31 58.76 9.86
C GLN A 55 -19.21 60.19 9.30
N GLU A 56 -19.32 60.38 7.98
CA GLU A 56 -19.31 61.70 7.34
C GLU A 56 -20.57 62.52 7.70
N TYR A 57 -21.73 61.87 7.84
CA TYR A 57 -22.98 62.50 8.28
C TYR A 57 -22.92 62.95 9.75
N CYS A 58 -22.33 62.15 10.65
CA CYS A 58 -22.08 62.53 12.05
C CYS A 58 -21.06 63.68 12.16
N LEU A 59 -20.03 63.71 11.33
CA LEU A 59 -19.04 64.81 11.28
C LEU A 59 -19.65 66.11 10.71
N ARG A 60 -20.60 66.02 9.76
CA ARG A 60 -21.33 67.19 9.22
C ARG A 60 -22.27 67.87 10.23
N ILE A 61 -22.83 67.13 11.19
CA ILE A 61 -23.71 67.68 12.24
C ILE A 61 -22.91 68.41 13.33
N LEU A 62 -21.67 68.00 13.58
CA LEU A 62 -20.79 68.65 14.57
C LEU A 62 -20.04 69.88 14.01
N GLY A 63 -20.00 70.08 12.70
CA GLY A 63 -19.30 71.19 12.02
C GLY A 63 -20.13 72.46 11.73
N ARG A 64 -21.41 72.53 12.13
CA ARG A 64 -22.29 73.70 11.91
C ARG A 64 -22.93 74.19 13.21
N SER A 65 -22.15 74.88 14.04
CA SER A 65 -22.69 75.91 14.96
C SER A 65 -21.60 76.89 15.39
N GLY A 66 -21.36 77.90 14.57
CA GLY A 66 -20.49 79.03 14.88
C GLY A 66 -20.82 80.26 14.02
N GLY A 67 -21.43 81.29 14.65
CA GLY A 67 -21.60 82.68 14.16
C GLY A 67 -22.94 82.99 13.47
N TYR A 68 -23.61 84.13 13.65
CA TYR A 68 -23.51 85.33 14.52
C TYR A 68 -24.79 86.17 14.31
N VAL A 69 -25.33 86.87 15.34
CA VAL A 69 -26.08 88.14 15.19
C VAL A 69 -25.84 89.03 16.43
N GLY A 70 -25.43 90.30 16.21
CA GLY A 70 -25.20 91.37 17.21
C GLY A 70 -26.48 91.95 17.82
N SER A 71 -26.43 92.77 18.88
CA SER A 71 -25.90 94.15 18.92
C SER A 71 -25.71 94.68 20.39
N PRO A 72 -25.09 95.88 20.60
CA PRO A 72 -24.52 96.29 21.89
C PRO A 72 -25.18 97.52 22.59
N LEU A 73 -24.69 97.81 23.81
CA LEU A 73 -24.73 99.05 24.63
C LEU A 73 -25.93 99.32 25.56
N GLY A 74 -25.61 99.57 26.85
CA GLY A 74 -26.48 100.21 27.83
C GLY A 74 -26.01 99.93 29.27
N GLY A 75 -25.41 100.92 29.92
CA GLY A 75 -24.70 100.74 31.19
C GLY A 75 -25.54 100.77 32.47
N ASP A 76 -24.80 100.47 33.53
CA ASP A 76 -24.80 101.07 34.87
C ASP A 76 -25.48 100.33 36.05
N GLN A 77 -24.69 100.31 37.12
CA GLN A 77 -24.98 100.12 38.54
C GLN A 77 -25.12 98.71 39.13
N SER A 78 -23.95 98.20 39.54
CA SER A 78 -23.63 97.83 40.94
C SER A 78 -24.67 97.05 41.74
N ARG A 79 -24.34 95.78 42.01
CA ARG A 79 -24.49 95.17 43.34
C ARG A 79 -23.39 94.15 43.59
N LEU A 80 -22.54 94.50 44.55
CA LEU A 80 -21.50 93.69 45.16
C LEU A 80 -22.10 92.39 45.70
N ILE A 81 -21.59 91.24 45.24
CA ILE A 81 -21.54 90.01 46.02
C ILE A 81 -20.10 89.51 45.89
N GLU A 82 -19.36 89.54 46.99
CA GLU A 82 -18.07 88.87 47.12
C GLU A 82 -18.30 87.36 46.95
N GLU A 83 -17.90 86.80 45.82
CA GLU A 83 -17.88 85.35 45.61
C GLU A 83 -16.41 84.91 45.48
N HIS A 84 -15.89 84.28 46.53
CA HIS A 84 -14.55 83.71 46.56
C HIS A 84 -14.37 82.67 45.43
N GLU A 85 -13.57 83.01 44.41
CA GLU A 85 -13.01 82.00 43.50
C GLU A 85 -12.13 81.04 44.31
N VAL A 86 -12.39 79.74 44.19
CA VAL A 86 -11.59 78.69 44.84
C VAL A 86 -10.17 78.72 44.26
N GLU A 87 -9.15 78.84 45.12
CA GLU A 87 -7.75 78.74 44.68
C GLU A 87 -7.45 77.39 44.02
N GLU A 88 -6.71 77.42 42.91
CA GLU A 88 -6.25 76.22 42.18
C GLU A 88 -5.49 75.24 43.09
N SER A 89 -4.80 75.75 44.12
CA SER A 89 -4.06 74.98 45.13
C SER A 89 -4.96 74.08 46.00
N ALA A 90 -6.23 74.45 46.19
CA ALA A 90 -7.21 73.67 46.95
C ALA A 90 -7.78 72.53 46.08
N ILE A 91 -8.03 72.81 44.80
CA ILE A 91 -8.52 71.82 43.83
C ILE A 91 -7.45 70.75 43.56
N LEU A 92 -6.18 71.14 43.45
CA LEU A 92 -5.07 70.19 43.26
C LEU A 92 -4.90 69.23 44.43
N ARG A 93 -5.07 69.69 45.68
CA ARG A 93 -5.04 68.83 46.87
C ARG A 93 -6.21 67.85 46.90
N ASP A 94 -7.39 68.33 46.50
CA ASP A 94 -8.59 67.49 46.48
C ASP A 94 -8.52 66.41 45.40
N LEU A 95 -7.95 66.74 44.24
CA LEU A 95 -7.74 65.79 43.13
C LEU A 95 -6.79 64.65 43.48
N ILE A 96 -5.79 64.86 44.35
CA ILE A 96 -4.92 63.75 44.80
C ILE A 96 -5.71 62.72 45.62
N PHE A 97 -6.64 63.15 46.47
CA PHE A 97 -7.50 62.22 47.22
C PHE A 97 -8.40 61.42 46.26
N VAL A 98 -8.95 62.09 45.24
CA VAL A 98 -9.73 61.44 44.18
C VAL A 98 -8.89 60.45 43.37
N PHE A 99 -7.62 60.77 43.09
CA PHE A 99 -6.69 59.86 42.42
C PHE A 99 -6.37 58.61 43.24
N GLN A 100 -6.44 58.69 44.56
CA GLN A 100 -6.32 57.55 45.49
C GLN A 100 -7.64 56.78 45.65
N GLY A 101 -8.73 57.20 44.98
CA GLY A 101 -10.05 56.57 45.07
C GLY A 101 -10.85 56.95 46.32
N ILE A 102 -10.44 58.00 47.04
CA ILE A 102 -11.09 58.53 48.24
C ILE A 102 -11.88 59.79 47.85
N ASP A 103 -13.05 59.99 48.46
CA ASP A 103 -13.84 61.22 48.23
C ASP A 103 -13.10 62.46 48.73
N GLY A 104 -13.04 63.48 47.87
CA GLY A 104 -12.56 64.81 48.21
C GLY A 104 -13.62 65.65 48.91
N LYS A 105 -13.21 66.82 49.40
CA LYS A 105 -14.10 67.84 49.99
C LYS A 105 -14.96 68.55 48.93
N MET A 106 -14.44 68.73 47.71
CA MET A 106 -15.07 69.45 46.61
C MET A 106 -15.49 68.52 45.46
N VAL A 107 -14.78 67.40 45.27
CA VAL A 107 -15.06 66.38 44.26
C VAL A 107 -15.45 65.06 44.94
N LYS A 108 -16.67 64.60 44.68
CA LYS A 108 -17.21 63.35 45.26
C LYS A 108 -17.57 62.34 44.17
N PHE A 109 -17.45 61.06 44.47
CA PHE A 109 -17.91 59.96 43.64
C PHE A 109 -19.43 59.77 43.81
N GLY A 110 -20.20 59.81 42.71
CA GLY A 110 -21.64 59.54 42.73
C GLY A 110 -21.97 58.08 43.09
N ALA A 111 -23.09 57.88 43.81
CA ALA A 111 -23.45 56.58 44.42
C ALA A 111 -23.96 55.50 43.44
N GLU A 112 -24.47 55.86 42.25
CA GLU A 112 -25.13 54.90 41.34
C GLU A 112 -24.47 54.75 39.95
N SER A 113 -23.78 55.79 39.43
CA SER A 113 -23.19 55.78 38.07
C SER A 113 -21.65 55.88 38.06
N GLY A 114 -21.00 55.97 39.22
CA GLY A 114 -19.56 56.17 39.34
C GLY A 114 -19.03 57.51 38.81
N THR A 115 -19.87 58.40 38.28
CA THR A 115 -19.42 59.70 37.76
C THR A 115 -18.98 60.61 38.91
N CYS A 116 -17.77 61.18 38.80
CA CYS A 116 -17.30 62.21 39.71
C CYS A 116 -18.08 63.50 39.47
N SER A 117 -18.86 63.93 40.45
CA SER A 117 -19.59 65.21 40.39
C SER A 117 -18.89 66.22 41.27
N ILE A 118 -18.60 67.40 40.71
CA ILE A 118 -18.22 68.58 41.48
C ILE A 118 -19.48 69.14 42.12
N ASP A 119 -19.39 69.56 43.39
CA ASP A 119 -20.54 70.15 44.10
C ASP A 119 -21.06 71.40 43.34
N PRO A 120 -22.34 71.43 42.90
CA PRO A 120 -22.88 72.52 42.10
C PRO A 120 -22.90 73.88 42.82
N SER A 121 -22.65 73.92 44.13
CA SER A 121 -22.57 75.14 44.94
C SER A 121 -21.23 75.91 44.83
N LEU A 122 -20.23 75.38 44.11
CA LEU A 122 -18.91 76.00 43.96
C LEU A 122 -18.83 76.86 42.69
N ASN A 123 -18.47 78.14 42.83
CA ASN A 123 -18.29 79.06 41.71
C ASN A 123 -16.91 78.84 41.05
N ILE A 124 -16.87 77.93 40.05
CA ILE A 124 -15.67 77.55 39.30
C ILE A 124 -15.91 77.86 37.81
N SER A 125 -14.92 78.46 37.15
CA SER A 125 -14.96 78.70 35.69
C SER A 125 -15.24 77.42 34.89
N ASN A 126 -16.08 77.52 33.85
CA ASN A 126 -16.43 76.38 32.99
C ASN A 126 -15.20 75.68 32.38
N SER A 127 -14.11 76.42 32.12
CA SER A 127 -12.84 75.86 31.63
C SER A 127 -12.14 75.00 32.67
N THR A 128 -12.12 75.44 33.93
CA THR A 128 -11.54 74.70 35.06
C THR A 128 -12.39 73.47 35.40
N ARG A 129 -13.72 73.60 35.34
CA ARG A 129 -14.66 72.47 35.47
C ARG A 129 -14.41 71.39 34.40
N GLY A 130 -14.20 71.79 33.15
CA GLY A 130 -13.83 70.86 32.07
C GLY A 130 -12.50 70.15 32.28
N LEU A 131 -11.49 70.85 32.83
CA LEU A 131 -10.18 70.24 33.14
C LEU A 131 -10.26 69.26 34.32
N VAL A 132 -11.00 69.63 35.38
CA VAL A 132 -11.22 68.76 36.54
C VAL A 132 -11.96 67.49 36.11
N ASN A 133 -13.02 67.60 35.30
CA ASN A 133 -13.76 66.42 34.81
C ASN A 133 -12.87 65.44 34.03
N ARG A 134 -11.91 65.95 33.23
CA ARG A 134 -10.93 65.09 32.53
C ARG A 134 -9.97 64.41 33.49
N LEU A 135 -9.53 65.08 34.54
CA LEU A 135 -8.64 64.50 35.54
C LEU A 135 -9.39 63.48 36.42
N THR A 136 -10.64 63.73 36.77
CA THR A 136 -11.44 62.82 37.62
C THR A 136 -11.71 61.46 36.97
N GLU A 137 -11.60 61.35 35.65
CA GLU A 137 -11.64 60.06 34.94
C GLU A 137 -10.58 59.08 35.47
N LEU A 138 -9.38 59.59 35.80
CA LEU A 138 -8.28 58.81 36.35
C LEU A 138 -8.66 58.13 37.67
N GLY A 139 -9.29 58.88 38.59
CA GLY A 139 -9.76 58.38 39.88
C GLY A 139 -10.90 57.36 39.75
N TRP A 140 -11.79 57.55 38.77
CA TRP A 140 -12.84 56.58 38.48
C TRP A 140 -12.29 55.25 37.96
N LEU A 141 -11.38 55.30 36.98
CA LEU A 141 -10.73 54.11 36.41
C LEU A 141 -9.98 53.33 37.49
N TYR A 142 -9.25 54.03 38.37
CA TYR A 142 -8.57 53.43 39.51
C TYR A 142 -9.55 52.72 40.46
N LYS A 143 -10.63 53.38 40.88
CA LYS A 143 -11.65 52.80 41.76
C LYS A 143 -12.29 51.56 41.15
N ARG A 144 -12.57 51.57 39.84
CA ARG A 144 -13.12 50.41 39.12
C ARG A 144 -12.17 49.22 39.14
N ILE A 145 -10.91 49.42 38.75
CA ILE A 145 -9.90 48.34 38.72
C ILE A 145 -9.65 47.79 40.12
N ASN A 146 -9.52 48.66 41.13
CA ASN A 146 -9.30 48.23 42.51
C ASN A 146 -10.51 47.46 43.07
N THR A 147 -11.73 47.87 42.72
CA THR A 147 -12.96 47.14 43.11
C THR A 147 -12.95 45.73 42.52
N TYR A 148 -12.61 45.59 41.24
CA TYR A 148 -12.48 44.29 40.59
C TYR A 148 -11.42 43.41 41.26
N VAL A 149 -10.20 43.92 41.45
CA VAL A 149 -9.10 43.19 42.12
C VAL A 149 -9.52 42.71 43.51
N GLN A 150 -10.21 43.56 44.29
CA GLN A 150 -10.71 43.18 45.62
C GLN A 150 -11.85 42.16 45.58
N MET A 151 -12.71 42.17 44.56
CA MET A 151 -13.75 41.16 44.36
C MET A 151 -13.14 39.81 43.99
N THR A 152 -12.28 39.78 42.98
CA THR A 152 -11.65 38.55 42.48
C THR A 152 -10.71 37.91 43.50
N LEU A 153 -10.03 38.68 44.37
CA LEU A 153 -9.22 38.12 45.47
C LEU A 153 -10.05 37.54 46.62
N ARG A 154 -11.30 37.98 46.79
CA ARG A 154 -12.22 37.44 47.82
C ARG A 154 -12.93 36.19 47.34
N GLU A 155 -13.16 36.07 46.04
CA GLU A 155 -13.75 34.90 45.41
C GLU A 155 -12.71 33.77 45.30
N SER A 156 -12.83 32.74 46.15
CA SER A 156 -12.01 31.51 46.03
C SER A 156 -12.24 30.75 44.72
N THR A 157 -13.23 31.15 43.91
CA THR A 157 -13.55 30.61 42.59
C THR A 157 -12.72 31.23 41.47
N ALA A 158 -12.01 32.33 41.72
CA ALA A 158 -11.04 32.86 40.78
C ALA A 158 -9.84 31.90 40.71
N GLY A 159 -9.72 31.18 39.59
CA GLY A 159 -8.64 30.23 39.39
C GLY A 159 -7.24 30.88 39.33
N LEU A 160 -6.20 30.05 39.22
CA LEU A 160 -4.78 30.44 39.29
C LEU A 160 -4.40 31.49 38.24
N VAL A 161 -4.97 31.41 37.04
CA VAL A 161 -4.71 32.39 35.97
C VAL A 161 -5.38 33.71 36.30
N GLY A 162 -6.61 33.69 36.82
CA GLY A 162 -7.33 34.89 37.27
C GLY A 162 -6.63 35.60 38.43
N GLN A 163 -6.06 34.85 39.37
CA GLN A 163 -5.23 35.40 40.46
C GLN A 163 -3.94 36.03 39.94
N SER A 164 -3.31 35.41 38.95
CA SER A 164 -2.09 35.94 38.30
C SER A 164 -2.38 37.22 37.52
N PHE A 165 -3.53 37.30 36.85
CA PHE A 165 -4.01 38.54 36.24
C PHE A 165 -4.25 39.64 37.27
N CYS A 166 -4.88 39.33 38.41
CA CYS A 166 -5.04 40.28 39.49
C CYS A 166 -3.69 40.76 40.05
N SER A 167 -2.72 39.85 40.22
CA SER A 167 -1.37 40.20 40.64
C SER A 167 -0.66 41.10 39.62
N ALA A 168 -0.86 40.88 38.32
CA ALA A 168 -0.31 41.73 37.27
C ALA A 168 -0.93 43.13 37.29
N LEU A 169 -2.27 43.22 37.44
CA LEU A 169 -2.96 44.50 37.60
C LEU A 169 -2.48 45.25 38.85
N GLN A 170 -2.30 44.56 39.98
CA GLN A 170 -1.75 45.17 41.19
C GLN A 170 -0.36 45.73 41.00
N HIS A 171 0.51 45.04 40.24
CA HIS A 171 1.85 45.53 39.94
C HIS A 171 1.81 46.84 39.14
N GLU A 172 0.95 46.95 38.13
CA GLU A 172 0.77 48.19 37.36
C GLU A 172 0.19 49.33 38.22
N LEU A 173 -0.70 49.00 39.17
CA LEU A 173 -1.21 49.97 40.13
C LEU A 173 -0.12 50.51 41.07
N VAL A 174 0.93 49.74 41.38
CA VAL A 174 2.08 50.22 42.16
C VAL A 174 2.82 51.35 41.45
N ASP A 175 2.99 51.25 40.13
CA ASP A 175 3.62 52.33 39.34
C ASP A 175 2.76 53.60 39.32
N TYR A 176 1.43 53.45 39.31
CA TYR A 176 0.50 54.57 39.47
C TYR A 176 0.63 55.24 40.86
N PHE A 177 0.75 54.45 41.94
CA PHE A 177 1.00 55.00 43.27
C PHE A 177 2.35 55.72 43.38
N ARG A 178 3.38 55.23 42.68
CA ARG A 178 4.68 55.93 42.60
C ARG A 178 4.51 57.31 41.97
N LEU A 179 3.68 57.44 40.92
CA LEU A 179 3.37 58.72 40.31
C LEU A 179 2.63 59.65 41.29
N ILE A 180 1.63 59.14 42.02
CA ILE A 180 0.91 59.92 43.04
C ILE A 180 1.88 60.47 44.11
N ALA A 181 2.81 59.65 44.60
CA ALA A 181 3.80 60.08 45.59
C ALA A 181 4.72 61.20 45.06
N VAL A 182 5.10 61.14 43.77
CA VAL A 182 5.89 62.19 43.11
C VAL A 182 5.07 63.48 42.98
N LEU A 183 3.78 63.37 42.64
CA LEU A 183 2.86 64.52 42.57
C LEU A 183 2.65 65.17 43.94
N GLU A 184 2.47 64.38 44.99
CA GLU A 184 2.34 64.86 46.37
C GLU A 184 3.62 65.58 46.83
N ALA A 185 4.80 65.02 46.56
CA ALA A 185 6.08 65.64 46.87
C ALA A 185 6.28 66.98 46.14
N HIS A 186 5.74 67.12 44.92
CA HIS A 186 5.77 68.38 44.17
C HIS A 186 4.82 69.43 44.75
N ILE A 187 3.61 69.04 45.18
CA ILE A 187 2.67 69.95 45.85
C ILE A 187 3.20 70.37 47.22
N ALA A 188 3.91 69.50 47.94
CA ALA A 188 4.55 69.84 49.20
C ALA A 188 5.69 70.86 49.01
N LYS A 189 6.52 70.72 47.97
CA LYS A 189 7.59 71.67 47.64
C LYS A 189 7.09 73.05 47.19
N ASP A 190 5.93 73.11 46.53
CA ASP A 190 5.31 74.38 46.10
C ASP A 190 4.80 75.23 47.28
N LYS A 191 4.60 74.64 48.47
CA LYS A 191 4.26 75.39 49.68
C LYS A 191 5.42 76.25 50.23
N ASP A 192 6.66 75.90 49.90
CA ASP A 192 7.87 76.54 50.46
C ASP A 192 8.51 77.58 49.52
N ALA A 193 8.06 77.69 48.26
CA ALA A 193 8.70 78.53 47.23
C ALA A 193 8.01 79.89 47.06
N THR A 194 8.46 80.93 47.79
CA THR A 194 7.94 82.30 47.70
C THR A 194 8.45 83.13 46.50
N ASN A 195 9.04 82.53 45.45
CA ASN A 195 9.35 83.27 44.21
C ASN A 195 9.59 82.34 43.00
N GLY A 196 8.74 82.45 41.97
CA GLY A 196 9.09 82.23 40.56
C GLY A 196 9.44 80.82 40.06
N SER A 197 9.40 79.76 40.86
CA SER A 197 9.61 78.39 40.36
C SER A 197 8.33 77.81 39.75
N LYS A 198 8.47 77.09 38.62
CA LYS A 198 7.37 76.48 37.85
C LYS A 198 6.47 75.56 38.69
N GLY A 199 5.44 76.13 39.32
CA GLY A 199 4.47 75.39 40.12
C GLY A 199 3.65 74.39 39.31
N LEU A 200 3.03 73.44 40.00
CA LEU A 200 2.17 72.42 39.39
C LEU A 200 0.80 73.05 39.08
N SER A 201 0.56 73.41 37.82
CA SER A 201 -0.78 73.84 37.37
C SER A 201 -1.65 72.66 36.94
N LEU A 202 -2.97 72.83 36.92
CA LEU A 202 -3.93 71.82 36.43
C LEU A 202 -3.62 71.37 35.00
N LYS A 203 -3.13 72.28 34.14
CA LYS A 203 -2.72 71.96 32.77
C LYS A 203 -1.47 71.09 32.71
N ARG A 204 -0.52 71.32 33.61
CA ARG A 204 0.71 70.51 33.71
C ARG A 204 0.42 69.14 34.33
N LEU A 205 -0.48 69.09 35.31
CA LEU A 205 -0.99 67.85 35.89
C LEU A 205 -1.64 66.98 34.82
N LEU A 206 -2.48 67.55 33.96
CA LEU A 206 -3.12 66.83 32.85
C LEU A 206 -2.12 66.15 31.92
N VAL A 207 -1.02 66.84 31.58
CA VAL A 207 0.05 66.27 30.73
C VAL A 207 0.80 65.17 31.47
N TRP A 208 1.10 65.35 32.75
CA TRP A 208 1.83 64.35 33.55
C TRP A 208 1.02 63.09 33.84
N THR A 209 -0.31 63.21 33.91
CA THR A 209 -1.21 62.07 34.11
C THR A 209 -1.58 61.34 32.82
N GLN A 210 -1.23 61.89 31.64
CA GLN A 210 -1.68 61.37 30.35
C GLN A 210 -1.24 59.92 30.10
N ASP A 211 0.02 59.59 30.39
CA ASP A 211 0.55 58.23 30.19
C ASP A 211 -0.12 57.21 31.11
N SER A 212 -0.35 57.59 32.38
CA SER A 212 -1.07 56.74 33.34
C SER A 212 -2.54 56.59 33.01
N LEU A 213 -3.18 57.63 32.46
CA LEU A 213 -4.56 57.58 32.00
C LEU A 213 -4.73 56.58 30.86
N GLN A 214 -3.82 56.55 29.90
CA GLN A 214 -3.85 55.58 28.80
C GLN A 214 -3.72 54.14 29.30
N ARG A 215 -2.79 53.88 30.23
CA ARG A 215 -2.62 52.55 30.85
C ARG A 215 -3.85 52.13 31.66
N LEU A 216 -4.38 53.02 32.49
CA LEU A 216 -5.57 52.72 33.29
C LEU A 216 -6.81 52.48 32.43
N ARG A 217 -6.99 53.22 31.32
CA ARG A 217 -8.07 52.97 30.35
C ARG A 217 -7.97 51.57 29.75
N LEU A 218 -6.77 51.18 29.32
CA LEU A 218 -6.52 49.86 28.76
C LEU A 218 -6.81 48.74 29.79
N MET A 219 -6.31 48.88 31.03
CA MET A 219 -6.61 47.95 32.12
C MET A 219 -8.12 47.87 32.39
N SER A 220 -8.81 48.99 32.29
CA SER A 220 -10.26 49.08 32.47
C SER A 220 -11.04 48.28 31.43
N VAL A 221 -10.61 48.36 30.16
CA VAL A 221 -11.20 47.58 29.06
C VAL A 221 -10.93 46.09 29.29
N LEU A 222 -9.70 45.71 29.65
CA LEU A 222 -9.36 44.32 29.94
C LEU A 222 -10.17 43.74 31.09
N VAL A 223 -10.37 44.51 32.17
CA VAL A 223 -11.18 44.09 33.31
C VAL A 223 -12.63 43.82 32.92
N GLU A 224 -13.20 44.63 32.04
CA GLU A 224 -14.58 44.47 31.56
C GLU A 224 -14.75 43.21 30.71
N CYS A 225 -13.80 42.95 29.81
CA CYS A 225 -13.82 41.75 28.98
C CYS A 225 -13.55 40.46 29.78
N CYS A 226 -12.79 40.55 30.87
CA CYS A 226 -12.40 39.37 31.67
C CYS A 226 -13.43 38.98 32.75
N GLN A 227 -14.52 39.74 32.95
CA GLN A 227 -15.41 39.61 34.11
C GLN A 227 -16.13 38.26 34.25
N ASN A 228 -16.09 37.37 33.25
CA ASN A 228 -16.70 36.03 33.30
C ASN A 228 -15.82 34.90 32.74
N LEU A 229 -14.53 35.16 32.49
CA LEU A 229 -13.65 34.20 31.82
C LEU A 229 -12.69 33.52 32.80
N GLN A 230 -12.37 32.26 32.52
CA GLN A 230 -11.52 31.42 33.36
C GLN A 230 -10.38 30.81 32.55
N GLY A 231 -9.26 30.50 33.22
CA GLY A 231 -8.15 29.72 32.66
C GLY A 231 -7.65 30.23 31.30
N GLY A 232 -7.57 29.33 30.32
CA GLY A 232 -7.06 29.62 28.98
C GLY A 232 -7.91 30.62 28.18
N ALA A 233 -9.23 30.69 28.41
CA ALA A 233 -10.08 31.68 27.75
C ALA A 233 -9.71 33.12 28.14
N LEU A 234 -9.32 33.34 29.40
CA LEU A 234 -8.80 34.63 29.87
C LEU A 234 -7.49 34.98 29.16
N VAL A 235 -6.59 34.01 28.99
CA VAL A 235 -5.32 34.22 28.28
C VAL A 235 -5.56 34.53 26.80
N SER A 236 -6.50 33.84 26.14
CA SER A 236 -6.92 34.11 24.75
C SER A 236 -7.36 35.55 24.58
N MET A 237 -8.27 36.03 25.44
CA MET A 237 -8.77 37.40 25.33
C MET A 237 -7.68 38.45 25.50
N VAL A 238 -6.75 38.26 26.45
CA VAL A 238 -5.63 39.20 26.62
C VAL A 238 -4.65 39.12 25.44
N HIS A 239 -4.47 37.92 24.85
CA HIS A 239 -3.66 37.73 23.65
C HIS A 239 -4.24 38.41 22.42
N ASP A 240 -5.56 38.43 22.24
CA ASP A 240 -6.21 39.09 21.09
C ASP A 240 -5.86 40.60 21.02
N TYR A 241 -5.68 41.25 22.17
CA TYR A 241 -5.23 42.65 22.22
C TYR A 241 -3.78 42.88 21.79
N THR A 242 -2.98 41.83 21.61
CA THR A 242 -1.62 41.94 21.02
C THR A 242 -1.65 42.25 19.53
N GLN A 243 -2.76 41.96 18.84
CA GLN A 243 -2.95 42.25 17.42
C GLN A 243 -3.24 43.74 17.14
N HIS A 244 -3.29 44.57 18.18
CA HIS A 244 -3.53 46.00 18.05
C HIS A 244 -2.30 46.71 17.44
N GLY A 245 -2.52 47.62 16.49
CA GLY A 245 -1.45 48.30 15.74
C GLY A 245 -0.64 49.37 16.51
N ASP A 246 -0.87 49.56 17.81
CA ASP A 246 -0.16 50.56 18.63
C ASP A 246 0.97 49.89 19.43
N PRO A 247 2.24 50.26 19.23
CA PRO A 247 3.37 49.62 19.90
C PRO A 247 3.37 49.79 21.42
N LEU A 248 2.79 50.87 21.96
CA LEU A 248 2.70 51.08 23.41
C LEU A 248 1.73 50.10 24.06
N ILE A 249 0.60 49.85 23.40
CA ILE A 249 -0.39 48.87 23.82
C ILE A 249 0.22 47.47 23.71
N GLN A 250 0.90 47.16 22.60
CA GLN A 250 1.53 45.86 22.40
C GLN A 250 2.61 45.56 23.47
N GLN A 251 3.47 46.53 23.80
CA GLN A 251 4.47 46.38 24.86
C GLN A 251 3.82 46.15 26.23
N PHE A 252 2.76 46.90 26.55
CA PHE A 252 2.03 46.76 27.80
C PHE A 252 1.34 45.40 27.91
N ILE A 253 0.64 44.97 26.86
CA ILE A 253 -0.05 43.68 26.82
C ILE A 253 0.96 42.53 26.89
N ASN A 254 2.11 42.61 26.21
CA ASN A 254 3.15 41.59 26.31
C ASN A 254 3.71 41.47 27.74
N HIS A 255 3.94 42.60 28.43
CA HIS A 255 4.37 42.57 29.83
C HIS A 255 3.32 41.95 30.76
N MET A 256 2.04 42.28 30.54
CA MET A 256 0.93 41.71 31.29
C MET A 256 0.80 40.20 31.02
N LEU A 257 0.86 39.78 29.76
CA LEU A 257 0.65 38.39 29.38
C LEU A 257 1.79 37.47 29.87
N GLU A 258 3.03 37.96 29.94
CA GLU A 258 4.15 37.22 30.54
C GLU A 258 3.85 36.77 31.99
N ARG A 259 3.17 37.62 32.77
CA ARG A 259 2.78 37.30 34.14
C ARG A 259 1.49 36.50 34.23
N VAL A 260 0.50 36.82 33.41
CA VAL A 260 -0.82 36.14 33.39
C VAL A 260 -0.69 34.68 32.99
N SER A 261 0.16 34.39 32.00
CA SER A 261 0.34 33.04 31.45
C SER A 261 1.29 32.16 32.28
N ALA A 262 1.95 32.69 33.32
CA ALA A 262 2.93 31.94 34.10
C ALA A 262 2.37 30.65 34.73
N PRO A 263 1.17 30.61 35.37
CA PRO A 263 0.61 29.37 35.90
C PRO A 263 0.31 28.34 34.81
N PHE A 264 -0.17 28.81 33.66
CA PHE A 264 -0.45 27.96 32.51
C PHE A 264 0.82 27.26 32.00
N TYR A 265 1.94 27.99 31.87
CA TYR A 265 3.21 27.41 31.45
C TYR A 265 3.79 26.43 32.48
N VAL A 266 3.56 26.65 33.78
CA VAL A 266 3.96 25.69 34.82
C VAL A 266 3.17 24.39 34.70
N MET A 267 1.85 24.45 34.51
CA MET A 267 1.02 23.27 34.27
C MET A 267 1.45 22.54 32.99
N LEU A 268 1.70 23.29 31.91
CA LEU A 268 2.18 22.76 30.64
C LEU A 268 3.54 22.08 30.78
N GLN A 269 4.47 22.68 31.53
CA GLN A 269 5.80 22.13 31.78
C GLN A 269 5.71 20.79 32.53
N ARG A 270 4.88 20.71 33.57
CA ARG A 270 4.68 19.44 34.29
C ARG A 270 4.02 18.37 33.42
N TRP A 271 3.06 18.75 32.58
CA TRP A 271 2.44 17.81 31.66
C TRP A 271 3.42 17.27 30.59
N ILE A 272 4.23 18.14 29.98
CA ILE A 272 5.17 17.76 28.91
C ILE A 272 6.36 16.96 29.44
N TYR A 273 6.89 17.31 30.61
CA TYR A 273 8.08 16.66 31.13
C TYR A 273 7.74 15.55 32.12
N GLU A 274 6.84 15.79 33.07
CA GLU A 274 6.51 14.87 34.18
C GLU A 274 5.32 13.95 33.85
N GLY A 275 4.49 14.32 32.86
CA GLY A 275 3.28 13.58 32.51
C GLY A 275 2.19 13.63 33.60
N GLU A 276 2.34 14.52 34.59
CA GLU A 276 1.37 14.73 35.67
C GLU A 276 0.50 15.95 35.38
N LEU A 277 -0.82 15.78 35.54
CA LEU A 277 -1.79 16.87 35.42
C LEU A 277 -2.08 17.43 36.82
N ASP A 278 -1.41 18.54 37.17
CA ASP A 278 -1.69 19.29 38.40
C ASP A 278 -2.63 20.47 38.10
N ASP A 279 -3.94 20.16 38.01
CA ASP A 279 -4.99 21.15 37.73
C ASP A 279 -6.09 21.13 38.81
N PRO A 280 -5.85 21.77 39.98
CA PRO A 280 -6.80 21.77 41.10
C PRO A 280 -8.08 22.59 40.83
N ARG A 281 -8.09 23.43 39.80
CA ARG A 281 -9.17 24.40 39.50
C ARG A 281 -9.79 24.21 38.12
N THR A 282 -9.45 23.14 37.42
CA THR A 282 -9.99 22.79 36.10
C THR A 282 -9.78 23.87 35.03
N GLU A 283 -8.64 24.55 35.09
CA GLU A 283 -8.30 25.68 34.19
C GLU A 283 -7.47 25.27 32.98
N PHE A 284 -6.91 24.06 32.98
CA PHE A 284 -6.11 23.55 31.89
C PHE A 284 -7.02 22.95 30.79
N PHE A 285 -6.59 23.05 29.53
CA PHE A 285 -7.39 22.55 28.40
C PHE A 285 -7.38 21.02 28.29
N ILE A 286 -6.48 20.32 28.99
CA ILE A 286 -6.49 18.85 29.07
C ILE A 286 -7.18 18.45 30.37
N ALA A 287 -8.20 17.61 30.24
CA ALA A 287 -8.96 17.09 31.37
C ALA A 287 -8.72 15.58 31.55
N CYS A 288 -8.79 15.14 32.80
CA CYS A 288 -8.78 13.72 33.17
C CYS A 288 -10.18 13.29 33.61
N ASP A 289 -10.67 12.18 33.07
CA ASP A 289 -11.88 11.51 33.55
C ASP A 289 -11.51 10.47 34.64
N PRO A 290 -11.97 10.62 35.89
CA PRO A 290 -11.66 9.70 36.98
C PRO A 290 -12.49 8.40 36.96
N GLU A 291 -13.57 8.30 36.16
CA GLU A 291 -14.44 7.12 36.14
C GLU A 291 -13.89 5.96 35.27
N VAL A 292 -12.90 6.23 34.42
CA VAL A 292 -12.34 5.26 33.49
C VAL A 292 -11.25 4.41 34.16
N GLU A 293 -11.39 3.09 34.06
CA GLU A 293 -10.39 2.12 34.54
C GLU A 293 -9.02 2.32 33.89
N GLU A 294 -7.95 1.98 34.61
CA GLU A 294 -6.57 2.13 34.11
C GLU A 294 -6.25 1.24 32.89
N GLU A 295 -7.10 0.29 32.54
CA GLU A 295 -6.96 -0.55 31.35
C GLU A 295 -7.29 0.19 30.05
N ASP A 296 -8.30 1.08 30.05
CA ASP A 296 -8.73 1.89 28.90
C ASP A 296 -8.16 3.32 28.93
N MET A 297 -6.98 3.48 29.56
CA MET A 297 -6.33 4.77 29.78
C MET A 297 -6.10 5.57 28.49
N TRP A 298 -5.75 4.90 27.39
CA TRP A 298 -5.27 5.58 26.18
C TRP A 298 -6.38 6.33 25.41
N GLN A 299 -7.58 5.74 25.34
CA GLN A 299 -8.67 6.25 24.51
C GLN A 299 -9.56 7.26 25.24
N ARG A 300 -9.96 6.97 26.49
CA ARG A 300 -11.05 7.70 27.16
C ARG A 300 -10.61 8.56 28.34
N LYS A 301 -9.42 8.32 28.93
CA LYS A 301 -9.00 8.99 30.18
C LYS A 301 -8.68 10.47 30.02
N TYR A 302 -8.10 10.87 28.88
CA TYR A 302 -7.69 12.27 28.64
C TYR A 302 -8.32 12.84 27.38
N PHE A 303 -8.94 14.02 27.51
CA PHE A 303 -9.60 14.73 26.42
C PHE A 303 -9.30 16.23 26.44
N ILE A 304 -9.50 16.90 25.30
CA ILE A 304 -9.29 18.34 25.12
C ILE A 304 -10.62 19.07 25.35
N ARG A 305 -10.58 20.15 26.14
CA ARG A 305 -11.67 21.12 26.30
C ARG A 305 -11.42 22.31 25.39
N GLU A 306 -12.22 22.44 24.34
CA GLU A 306 -12.04 23.48 23.33
C GLU A 306 -12.23 24.90 23.90
N GLU A 307 -13.13 25.07 24.86
CA GLU A 307 -13.43 26.37 25.49
C GLU A 307 -12.25 26.97 26.28
N MET A 308 -11.33 26.12 26.76
CA MET A 308 -10.19 26.53 27.59
C MET A 308 -8.88 26.55 26.79
N LEU A 309 -8.93 26.35 25.47
CA LEU A 309 -7.76 26.34 24.62
C LEU A 309 -7.27 27.78 24.36
N PRO A 310 -6.00 28.11 24.67
CA PRO A 310 -5.47 29.44 24.38
C PRO A 310 -5.38 29.71 22.87
N ALA A 311 -5.76 30.91 22.43
CA ALA A 311 -5.82 31.29 21.01
C ALA A 311 -4.48 31.19 20.27
N PHE A 312 -3.35 31.29 20.99
CA PHE A 312 -2.01 31.14 20.41
C PHE A 312 -1.57 29.67 20.24
N ILE A 313 -2.37 28.69 20.69
CA ILE A 313 -2.11 27.24 20.52
C ILE A 313 -3.13 26.70 19.51
N GLY A 314 -2.65 26.32 18.32
CA GLY A 314 -3.48 25.66 17.33
C GLY A 314 -3.94 24.27 17.77
N MET A 315 -5.07 23.80 17.22
CA MET A 315 -5.62 22.47 17.51
C MET A 315 -4.63 21.32 17.23
N SER A 316 -3.74 21.47 16.24
CA SER A 316 -2.68 20.51 15.93
C SER A 316 -1.64 20.41 17.06
N LEU A 317 -1.19 21.54 17.60
CA LEU A 317 -0.25 21.60 18.71
C LEU A 317 -0.89 21.07 20.01
N ALA A 318 -2.17 21.38 20.24
CA ALA A 318 -2.93 20.86 21.38
C ALA A 318 -3.00 19.31 21.36
N LYS A 319 -3.25 18.72 20.19
CA LYS A 319 -3.24 17.25 20.02
C LYS A 319 -1.85 16.65 20.29
N LYS A 320 -0.76 17.31 19.84
CA LYS A 320 0.61 16.88 20.16
C LYS A 320 0.87 16.92 21.67
N ILE A 321 0.50 18.00 22.35
CA ILE A 321 0.66 18.14 23.81
C ILE A 321 -0.12 17.04 24.56
N LEU A 322 -1.34 16.74 24.13
CA LEU A 322 -2.13 15.64 24.69
C LEU A 322 -1.40 14.30 24.53
N SER A 323 -0.88 14.01 23.33
CA SER A 323 -0.20 12.76 23.01
C SER A 323 1.11 12.59 23.79
N ILE A 324 1.88 13.66 24.03
CA ILE A 324 3.09 13.64 24.88
C ILE A 324 2.74 13.12 26.27
N GLY A 325 1.77 13.75 26.94
CA GLY A 325 1.43 13.38 28.31
C GLY A 325 0.76 12.01 28.41
N LYS A 326 -0.08 11.62 27.44
CA LYS A 326 -0.60 10.25 27.34
C LYS A 326 0.53 9.23 27.23
N SER A 327 1.50 9.49 26.36
CA SER A 327 2.68 8.63 26.14
C SER A 327 3.53 8.48 27.40
N LEU A 328 3.80 9.59 28.10
CA LEU A 328 4.58 9.57 29.34
C LEU A 328 3.85 8.84 30.47
N ASN A 329 2.55 9.06 30.62
CA ASN A 329 1.76 8.37 31.63
C ASN A 329 1.70 6.86 31.34
N PHE A 330 1.57 6.49 30.08
CA PHE A 330 1.64 5.09 29.64
C PHE A 330 3.00 4.45 29.92
N LEU A 331 4.09 5.16 29.63
CA LEU A 331 5.46 4.69 29.94
C LEU A 331 5.66 4.44 31.44
N ARG A 332 5.09 5.30 32.28
CA ARG A 332 5.20 5.22 33.74
C ARG A 332 4.37 4.08 34.32
N HIS A 333 3.08 4.00 33.99
CA HIS A 333 2.16 3.05 34.62
C HIS A 333 2.13 1.67 33.97
N LYS A 334 2.39 1.55 32.67
CA LYS A 334 2.29 0.28 31.94
C LYS A 334 3.64 -0.30 31.52
N CYS A 335 4.63 0.54 31.18
CA CYS A 335 5.95 0.05 30.73
C CYS A 335 7.00 -0.07 31.85
N ASN A 336 6.72 0.48 33.04
CA ASN A 336 7.64 0.58 34.19
C ASN A 336 9.01 1.21 33.82
N ASP A 337 9.03 2.23 32.94
CA ASP A 337 10.25 2.94 32.50
C ASP A 337 10.32 4.36 33.09
N ALA A 338 10.30 4.46 34.42
CA ALA A 338 10.31 5.74 35.14
C ALA A 338 11.71 6.42 35.19
N ASP A 339 12.78 5.67 34.93
CA ASP A 339 14.17 6.16 35.09
C ASP A 339 14.64 7.05 33.92
N TRP A 340 14.11 6.85 32.70
CA TRP A 340 14.44 7.66 31.53
C TRP A 340 14.03 9.13 31.70
N PHE A 341 12.95 9.37 32.45
CA PHE A 341 12.39 10.69 32.75
C PHE A 341 13.34 11.59 33.57
N LEU A 342 14.09 11.04 34.52
CA LEU A 342 14.95 11.82 35.43
C LEU A 342 16.18 12.43 34.74
N GLN A 343 16.55 11.95 33.54
CA GLN A 343 17.75 12.40 32.82
C GLN A 343 17.48 13.50 31.78
N THR A 344 16.25 13.59 31.26
CA THR A 344 15.84 14.60 30.27
C THR A 344 15.26 15.88 30.91
N GLY A 345 14.90 15.83 32.19
CA GLY A 345 14.22 16.89 32.95
C GLY A 345 15.07 18.09 33.42
N VAL A 346 16.08 18.54 32.67
CA VAL A 346 16.71 19.86 32.94
C VAL A 346 15.96 20.92 32.13
N GLY A 347 14.76 21.27 32.60
CA GLY A 347 13.82 22.14 31.88
C GLY A 347 14.28 23.60 31.78
N LYS A 348 14.32 24.14 30.56
CA LYS A 348 14.30 25.59 30.34
C LYS A 348 12.94 26.12 30.80
N SER A 349 12.93 27.24 31.54
CA SER A 349 11.70 27.95 31.89
C SER A 349 11.01 28.42 30.60
N LEU A 350 9.84 27.88 30.30
CA LEU A 350 9.00 28.36 29.21
C LEU A 350 8.42 29.73 29.61
N ARG A 351 8.52 30.72 28.72
CA ARG A 351 7.97 32.07 28.91
C ARG A 351 7.17 32.49 27.68
N TYR A 352 6.27 33.44 27.87
CA TYR A 352 5.52 34.04 26.79
C TYR A 352 6.41 34.94 25.92
N GLY A 353 6.34 34.76 24.58
CA GLY A 353 7.12 35.52 23.60
C GLY A 353 7.83 34.64 22.57
N ASP A 354 8.25 33.44 22.98
CA ASP A 354 9.02 32.51 22.14
C ASP A 354 8.15 31.37 21.60
N ILE A 355 7.04 31.70 20.90
CA ILE A 355 6.08 30.70 20.40
C ILE A 355 6.78 29.69 19.46
N ALA A 356 7.70 30.15 18.62
CA ALA A 356 8.48 29.29 17.73
C ALA A 356 9.48 28.38 18.48
N GLU A 357 10.10 28.86 19.56
CA GLU A 357 10.97 28.00 20.39
C GLU A 357 10.15 27.01 21.22
N LEU A 358 8.96 27.42 21.65
CA LEU A 358 8.00 26.56 22.34
C LEU A 358 7.54 25.42 21.42
N GLU A 359 7.11 25.72 20.19
CA GLU A 359 6.74 24.71 19.19
C GLU A 359 7.92 23.77 18.90
N GLY A 360 9.13 24.30 18.70
CA GLY A 360 10.33 23.48 18.48
C GLY A 360 10.68 22.58 19.67
N SER A 361 10.50 23.07 20.90
CA SER A 361 10.71 22.29 22.13
C SER A 361 9.66 21.19 22.30
N ILE A 362 8.39 21.51 22.01
CA ILE A 362 7.28 20.54 22.04
C ILE A 362 7.48 19.48 20.97
N ASP A 363 7.87 19.85 19.75
CA ASP A 363 8.13 18.89 18.68
C ASP A 363 9.33 18.00 18.99
N ALA A 364 10.40 18.53 19.59
CA ALA A 364 11.53 17.73 20.05
C ALA A 364 11.13 16.75 21.17
N ALA A 365 10.33 17.21 22.14
CA ALA A 365 9.81 16.36 23.22
C ALA A 365 8.85 15.29 22.68
N TYR A 366 8.02 15.65 21.70
CA TYR A 366 7.10 14.74 21.02
C TYR A 366 7.85 13.63 20.30
N ILE A 367 8.77 13.98 19.41
CA ILE A 367 9.56 13.02 18.63
C ILE A 367 10.37 12.12 19.58
N GLY A 368 10.98 12.70 20.63
CA GLY A 368 11.76 11.94 21.61
C GLY A 368 10.91 10.94 22.40
N THR A 369 9.72 11.35 22.86
CA THR A 369 8.81 10.49 23.65
C THR A 369 8.13 9.42 22.80
N SER A 370 7.66 9.76 21.60
CA SER A 370 7.02 8.80 20.69
C SER A 370 7.99 7.75 20.19
N GLN A 371 9.22 8.14 19.79
CA GLN A 371 10.26 7.20 19.39
C GLN A 371 10.66 6.26 20.53
N ARG A 372 10.77 6.77 21.77
CA ARG A 372 11.09 5.93 22.93
C ARG A 372 9.99 4.91 23.21
N LEU A 373 8.72 5.34 23.18
CA LEU A 373 7.58 4.46 23.38
C LEU A 373 7.52 3.36 22.33
N LEU A 374 7.62 3.71 21.05
CA LEU A 374 7.66 2.74 19.96
C LEU A 374 8.85 1.79 20.07
N HIS A 375 10.04 2.32 20.38
CA HIS A 375 11.22 1.50 20.58
C HIS A 375 10.99 0.46 21.70
N LEU A 376 10.37 0.83 22.82
CA LEU A 376 10.05 -0.13 23.89
C LEU A 376 9.00 -1.16 23.47
N LEU A 377 7.96 -0.75 22.75
CA LEU A 377 6.93 -1.66 22.26
C LEU A 377 7.50 -2.69 21.27
N VAL A 378 8.42 -2.28 20.40
CA VAL A 378 9.08 -3.16 19.43
C VAL A 378 10.16 -4.03 20.09
N THR A 379 11.02 -3.45 20.94
CA THR A 379 12.18 -4.18 21.48
C THR A 379 11.87 -4.98 22.75
N LYS A 380 11.20 -4.39 23.74
CA LYS A 380 10.93 -5.03 25.04
C LYS A 380 9.68 -5.89 24.97
N PHE A 381 8.62 -5.38 24.37
CA PHE A 381 7.32 -6.05 24.29
C PHE A 381 7.08 -6.78 22.98
N LYS A 382 8.05 -6.77 22.04
CA LYS A 382 8.03 -7.58 20.81
C LYS A 382 6.72 -7.49 20.02
N LEU A 383 6.16 -6.30 19.89
CA LEU A 383 4.84 -6.09 19.25
C LEU A 383 4.73 -6.76 17.88
N ILE A 384 5.78 -6.67 17.05
CA ILE A 384 5.80 -7.26 15.70
C ILE A 384 5.73 -8.79 15.79
N ASP A 385 6.40 -9.41 16.77
CA ASP A 385 6.36 -10.86 16.97
C ASP A 385 4.95 -11.31 17.40
N HIS A 386 4.24 -10.51 18.22
CA HIS A 386 2.86 -10.78 18.61
C HIS A 386 1.88 -10.64 17.43
N LEU A 387 2.00 -9.58 16.61
CA LEU A 387 1.16 -9.41 15.43
C LEU A 387 1.42 -10.51 14.38
N THR A 388 2.69 -10.88 14.17
CA THR A 388 3.04 -12.00 13.27
C THR A 388 2.54 -13.33 13.82
N ALA A 389 2.53 -13.56 15.13
CA ALA A 389 1.93 -14.75 15.73
C ALA A 389 0.42 -14.83 15.48
N ILE A 390 -0.32 -13.72 15.63
CA ILE A 390 -1.75 -13.67 15.30
C ILE A 390 -1.97 -14.02 13.83
N LYS A 391 -1.15 -13.47 12.93
CA LYS A 391 -1.18 -13.83 11.50
C LYS A 391 -0.90 -15.33 11.27
N ARG A 392 0.12 -15.90 11.92
CA ARG A 392 0.52 -17.31 11.76
C ARG A 392 -0.56 -18.28 12.26
N TYR A 393 -1.11 -18.03 13.45
CA TYR A 393 -2.00 -18.97 14.15
C TYR A 393 -3.48 -18.65 13.94
N ILE A 394 -3.91 -17.41 14.19
CA ILE A 394 -5.32 -17.00 14.12
C ILE A 394 -5.78 -16.74 12.68
N LEU A 395 -4.89 -16.26 11.80
CA LEU A 395 -5.21 -16.09 10.38
C LEU A 395 -4.73 -17.24 9.49
N LEU A 396 -4.34 -18.37 10.11
CA LEU A 396 -3.92 -19.61 9.42
C LEU A 396 -2.72 -19.45 8.47
N GLY A 397 -1.85 -18.46 8.67
CA GLY A 397 -0.66 -18.24 7.84
C GLY A 397 0.37 -19.38 7.92
N GLN A 398 0.39 -20.13 9.02
CA GLN A 398 1.31 -21.25 9.22
C GLN A 398 0.64 -22.59 8.88
N GLY A 399 0.76 -22.99 7.61
CA GLY A 399 0.03 -24.14 7.06
C GLY A 399 0.40 -25.51 7.66
N ASP A 400 1.66 -25.73 8.04
CA ASP A 400 2.12 -27.01 8.62
C ASP A 400 1.51 -27.27 10.00
N PHE A 401 1.50 -26.25 10.86
CA PHE A 401 0.84 -26.29 12.17
C PHE A 401 -0.65 -26.60 12.03
N ILE A 402 -1.36 -25.89 11.15
CA ILE A 402 -2.81 -26.08 10.96
C ILE A 402 -3.12 -27.47 10.41
N GLN A 403 -2.31 -27.99 9.48
CA GLN A 403 -2.49 -29.34 8.96
C GLN A 403 -2.35 -30.39 10.06
N HIS A 404 -1.29 -30.33 10.88
CA HIS A 404 -1.09 -31.26 11.98
C HIS A 404 -2.15 -31.13 13.08
N LEU A 405 -2.61 -29.91 13.35
CA LEU A 405 -3.70 -29.62 14.27
C LEU A 405 -5.00 -30.27 13.78
N MET A 406 -5.36 -30.12 12.50
CA MET A 406 -6.57 -30.70 11.92
C MET A 406 -6.52 -32.23 11.88
N GLU A 407 -5.38 -32.83 11.51
CA GLU A 407 -5.23 -34.29 11.51
C GLU A 407 -5.37 -34.88 12.92
N SER A 408 -4.84 -34.20 13.93
CA SER A 408 -4.91 -34.64 15.33
C SER A 408 -6.29 -34.42 15.96
N LEU A 409 -6.93 -33.29 15.65
CA LEU A 409 -8.25 -32.93 16.16
C LEU A 409 -9.41 -33.59 15.43
N GLY A 410 -9.22 -34.03 14.18
CA GLY A 410 -10.33 -34.41 13.31
C GLY A 410 -11.23 -35.52 13.87
N THR A 411 -10.65 -36.48 14.61
CA THR A 411 -11.41 -37.56 15.27
C THR A 411 -12.26 -37.01 16.42
N ASN A 412 -11.68 -36.17 17.28
CA ASN A 412 -12.38 -35.54 18.40
C ASN A 412 -13.48 -34.60 17.92
N LEU A 413 -13.20 -33.75 16.94
CA LEU A 413 -14.15 -32.75 16.45
C LEU A 413 -15.33 -33.34 15.66
N SER A 414 -15.20 -34.57 15.16
CA SER A 414 -16.31 -35.30 14.53
C SER A 414 -17.39 -35.77 15.51
N GLN A 415 -17.09 -35.76 16.82
CA GLN A 415 -18.04 -36.08 17.89
C GLN A 415 -18.98 -34.91 18.17
N PRO A 416 -20.18 -35.16 18.73
CA PRO A 416 -21.09 -34.08 19.11
C PRO A 416 -20.46 -33.17 20.17
N ALA A 417 -20.74 -31.87 20.09
CA ALA A 417 -20.08 -30.85 20.91
C ALA A 417 -20.14 -31.10 22.43
N ASN A 418 -21.20 -31.75 22.93
CA ASN A 418 -21.39 -32.08 24.35
C ASN A 418 -20.32 -33.01 24.94
N THR A 419 -19.56 -33.72 24.10
CA THR A 419 -18.54 -34.70 24.52
C THR A 419 -17.12 -34.12 24.57
N LEU A 420 -16.97 -32.85 24.18
CA LEU A 420 -15.67 -32.19 24.08
C LEU A 420 -15.28 -31.51 25.37
N PHE A 421 -14.07 -31.82 25.84
CA PHE A 421 -13.49 -31.19 27.02
C PHE A 421 -12.28 -30.33 26.63
N ARG A 422 -12.24 -29.10 27.17
CA ARG A 422 -11.16 -28.13 26.90
C ARG A 422 -9.76 -28.71 27.17
N HIS A 423 -9.57 -29.45 28.27
CA HIS A 423 -8.26 -30.00 28.63
C HIS A 423 -7.70 -30.99 27.59
N ASN A 424 -8.56 -31.80 26.96
CA ASN A 424 -8.15 -32.71 25.90
C ASN A 424 -7.69 -31.95 24.65
N LEU A 425 -8.42 -30.87 24.31
CA LEU A 425 -8.11 -30.03 23.17
C LEU A 425 -6.81 -29.26 23.36
N THR A 426 -6.57 -28.71 24.56
CA THR A 426 -5.30 -28.04 24.90
C THR A 426 -4.13 -29.04 24.84
N GLY A 427 -4.32 -30.27 25.32
CA GLY A 427 -3.30 -31.32 25.22
C GLY A 427 -2.95 -31.70 23.77
N THR A 428 -3.96 -31.79 22.90
CA THR A 428 -3.75 -32.01 21.45
C THR A 428 -3.13 -30.81 20.75
N LEU A 429 -3.47 -29.57 21.17
CA LEU A 429 -2.86 -28.34 20.66
C LEU A 429 -1.36 -28.34 20.95
N GLU A 430 -0.94 -28.65 22.18
CA GLU A 430 0.48 -28.73 22.51
C GLU A 430 1.22 -29.81 21.70
N THR A 431 0.59 -30.94 21.43
CA THR A 431 1.24 -32.00 20.63
C THR A 431 1.32 -31.60 19.15
N ALA A 432 0.33 -30.87 18.62
CA ALA A 432 0.42 -30.26 17.29
C ALA A 432 1.56 -29.23 17.20
N VAL A 433 1.70 -28.35 18.20
CA VAL A 433 2.83 -27.38 18.28
C VAL A 433 4.18 -28.11 18.28
N ARG A 434 4.35 -29.16 19.10
CA ARG A 434 5.60 -29.96 19.14
C ARG A 434 5.90 -30.70 17.84
N SER A 435 4.87 -31.09 17.09
CA SER A 435 5.02 -31.83 15.82
C SER A 435 5.31 -30.95 14.60
N SER A 436 5.17 -29.63 14.73
CA SER A 436 5.29 -28.66 13.63
C SER A 436 6.49 -27.74 13.80
N ASN A 437 6.76 -26.88 12.79
CA ASN A 437 7.81 -25.87 12.92
C ASN A 437 7.46 -24.75 13.92
N ALA A 438 6.23 -24.71 14.43
CA ALA A 438 5.80 -23.79 15.49
C ALA A 438 6.60 -23.97 16.79
N GLN A 439 7.24 -25.12 17.01
CA GLN A 439 8.10 -25.37 18.17
C GLN A 439 9.29 -24.41 18.29
N TYR A 440 9.69 -23.74 17.21
CA TYR A 440 10.83 -22.81 17.18
C TYR A 440 10.44 -21.35 17.47
N ASP A 441 9.14 -21.07 17.64
CA ASP A 441 8.67 -19.74 18.03
C ASP A 441 8.94 -19.46 19.52
N ASP A 442 8.89 -18.18 19.90
CA ASP A 442 9.17 -17.75 21.27
C ASP A 442 8.21 -18.45 22.26
N PRO A 443 8.72 -19.04 23.37
CA PRO A 443 7.87 -19.69 24.36
C PRO A 443 6.80 -18.76 24.95
N ASP A 444 7.04 -17.44 25.00
CA ASP A 444 6.04 -16.49 25.49
C ASP A 444 4.88 -16.31 24.52
N ILE A 445 5.09 -16.48 23.21
CA ILE A 445 4.02 -16.48 22.21
C ILE A 445 3.18 -17.74 22.32
N LEU A 446 3.82 -18.90 22.49
CA LEU A 446 3.14 -20.19 22.58
C LEU A 446 2.30 -20.31 23.86
N ARG A 447 2.75 -19.74 24.98
CA ARG A 447 1.97 -19.68 26.23
C ARG A 447 0.68 -18.86 26.12
N ARG A 448 0.62 -17.93 25.16
CA ARG A 448 -0.53 -17.06 24.92
C ARG A 448 -1.57 -17.68 23.99
N LEU A 449 -1.23 -18.76 23.29
CA LEU A 449 -2.15 -19.49 22.42
C LEU A 449 -2.97 -20.49 23.25
N ASP A 450 -4.29 -20.37 23.23
CA ASP A 450 -5.18 -21.25 23.98
C ASP A 450 -6.42 -21.66 23.14
N VAL A 451 -7.15 -22.65 23.63
CA VAL A 451 -8.38 -23.15 23.01
C VAL A 451 -9.59 -22.52 23.71
N ARG A 452 -10.48 -21.97 22.91
CA ARG A 452 -11.79 -21.45 23.33
C ARG A 452 -12.91 -22.26 22.71
N LEU A 453 -13.92 -22.58 23.52
CA LEU A 453 -15.14 -23.24 23.08
C LEU A 453 -16.26 -22.19 23.03
N LEU A 454 -16.95 -22.12 21.89
CA LEU A 454 -18.12 -21.26 21.71
C LEU A 454 -19.36 -21.87 22.40
N GLU A 455 -20.45 -21.10 22.47
CA GLU A 455 -21.72 -21.59 23.02
C GLU A 455 -22.27 -22.73 22.16
N ILE A 456 -22.69 -23.83 22.80
CA ILE A 456 -23.09 -25.07 22.12
C ILE A 456 -24.59 -25.02 21.81
N SER A 457 -24.96 -25.17 20.54
CA SER A 457 -26.36 -25.35 20.11
C SER A 457 -26.70 -26.85 19.90
N PRO A 458 -27.96 -27.26 20.10
CA PRO A 458 -28.37 -28.65 19.88
C PRO A 458 -28.26 -29.02 18.40
N GLY A 459 -27.32 -29.91 18.08
CA GLY A 459 -27.02 -30.33 16.70
C GLY A 459 -25.60 -29.97 16.24
N ASP A 460 -24.87 -29.16 17.01
CA ASP A 460 -23.52 -28.73 16.64
C ASP A 460 -22.50 -29.87 16.75
N SER A 461 -21.65 -29.94 15.72
CA SER A 461 -20.46 -30.78 15.73
C SER A 461 -19.29 -30.06 16.40
N GLY A 462 -18.30 -30.80 16.90
CA GLY A 462 -17.11 -30.19 17.50
C GLY A 462 -16.39 -29.17 16.61
N TRP A 463 -16.47 -29.37 15.31
CA TRP A 463 -15.92 -28.45 14.30
C TRP A 463 -16.53 -27.04 14.32
N ASP A 464 -17.76 -26.89 14.81
CA ASP A 464 -18.48 -25.62 14.80
C ASP A 464 -18.24 -24.80 16.08
N VAL A 465 -17.87 -25.49 17.16
CA VAL A 465 -17.67 -24.93 18.51
C VAL A 465 -16.21 -24.58 18.79
N PHE A 466 -15.27 -25.25 18.12
CA PHE A 466 -13.83 -25.06 18.32
C PHE A 466 -13.35 -23.69 17.82
N SER A 467 -12.62 -22.96 18.67
CA SER A 467 -11.96 -21.71 18.33
C SER A 467 -10.57 -21.60 18.98
N LEU A 468 -9.63 -20.92 18.32
CA LEU A 468 -8.34 -20.55 18.92
C LEU A 468 -8.42 -19.12 19.45
N ASP A 469 -7.86 -18.91 20.64
CA ASP A 469 -7.78 -17.60 21.27
C ASP A 469 -6.31 -17.23 21.53
N TYR A 470 -6.03 -15.93 21.47
CA TYR A 470 -4.69 -15.39 21.69
C TYR A 470 -4.74 -14.38 22.82
N HIS A 471 -4.16 -14.73 23.97
CA HIS A 471 -4.23 -13.91 25.16
C HIS A 471 -3.20 -12.76 25.13
N VAL A 472 -3.71 -11.52 25.23
CA VAL A 472 -2.90 -10.31 25.19
C VAL A 472 -2.97 -9.59 26.53
N ASP A 473 -1.80 -9.37 27.13
CA ASP A 473 -1.68 -8.59 28.38
C ASP A 473 -1.31 -7.13 28.08
N SER A 474 -1.47 -6.26 29.08
CA SER A 474 -0.86 -4.94 29.06
C SER A 474 0.67 -5.04 28.93
N PRO A 475 1.34 -4.24 28.07
CA PRO A 475 0.87 -3.04 27.36
C PRO A 475 0.33 -3.25 25.93
N ILE A 476 0.32 -4.48 25.42
CA ILE A 476 -0.02 -4.77 24.01
C ILE A 476 -1.53 -4.66 23.77
N ASN A 477 -2.34 -4.93 24.80
CA ASN A 477 -3.80 -4.83 24.78
C ASN A 477 -4.32 -3.42 24.40
N THR A 478 -3.50 -2.38 24.53
CA THR A 478 -3.85 -1.01 24.14
C THR A 478 -3.98 -0.87 22.62
N ILE A 479 -3.15 -1.61 21.88
CA ILE A 479 -3.23 -1.69 20.41
C ILE A 479 -4.20 -2.81 20.02
N LEU A 480 -4.01 -4.00 20.60
CA LEU A 480 -4.89 -5.15 20.41
C LEU A 480 -6.09 -5.08 21.35
N THR A 481 -6.97 -4.14 21.05
CA THR A 481 -8.19 -3.93 21.84
C THR A 481 -9.08 -5.19 21.85
N PRO A 482 -9.94 -5.36 22.87
CA PRO A 482 -10.91 -6.45 22.90
C PRO A 482 -11.80 -6.50 21.65
N VAL A 483 -12.12 -5.33 21.08
CA VAL A 483 -12.90 -5.21 19.84
C VAL A 483 -12.12 -5.78 18.65
N ALA A 484 -10.83 -5.46 18.54
CA ALA A 484 -9.96 -6.00 17.49
C ALA A 484 -9.84 -7.54 17.60
N MET A 485 -9.67 -8.07 18.81
CA MET A 485 -9.60 -9.52 19.04
C MET A 485 -10.90 -10.23 18.66
N HIS A 486 -12.05 -9.61 18.90
CA HIS A 486 -13.33 -10.16 18.47
C HIS A 486 -13.46 -10.19 16.93
N GLN A 487 -12.89 -9.23 16.21
CA GLN A 487 -12.83 -9.24 14.75
C GLN A 487 -11.89 -10.34 14.23
N TYR A 488 -10.72 -10.52 14.84
CA TYR A 488 -9.82 -11.64 14.51
C TYR A 488 -10.48 -13.00 14.74
N LEU A 489 -11.24 -13.16 15.82
CA LEU A 489 -11.95 -14.41 16.10
C LEU A 489 -13.06 -14.68 15.09
N LYS A 490 -13.80 -13.64 14.64
CA LYS A 490 -14.75 -13.77 13.54
C LYS A 490 -14.07 -14.24 12.25
N MET A 491 -12.91 -13.68 11.94
CA MET A 491 -12.09 -14.08 10.79
C MET A 491 -11.62 -15.53 10.91
N PHE A 492 -11.08 -15.92 12.07
CA PHE A 492 -10.65 -17.29 12.35
C PHE A 492 -11.78 -18.28 12.14
N ASN A 493 -12.96 -18.05 12.71
CA ASN A 493 -14.08 -18.99 12.58
C ASN A 493 -14.50 -19.20 11.13
N PHE A 494 -14.47 -18.14 10.31
CA PHE A 494 -14.74 -18.24 8.89
C PHE A 494 -13.65 -19.01 8.12
N LEU A 495 -12.39 -18.65 8.31
CA LEU A 495 -11.25 -19.32 7.68
C LEU A 495 -11.15 -20.78 8.11
N TRP A 496 -11.46 -21.09 9.37
CA TRP A 496 -11.48 -22.44 9.92
C TRP A 496 -12.57 -23.30 9.26
N ARG A 497 -13.76 -22.74 9.04
CA ARG A 497 -14.83 -23.42 8.28
C ARG A 497 -14.43 -23.66 6.83
N LEU A 498 -13.81 -22.69 6.17
CA LEU A 498 -13.30 -22.86 4.81
C LEU A 498 -12.22 -23.96 4.75
N LYS A 499 -11.29 -23.98 5.72
CA LYS A 499 -10.24 -24.99 5.82
C LYS A 499 -10.80 -26.39 6.12
N ARG A 500 -11.85 -26.50 6.94
CA ARG A 500 -12.59 -27.75 7.16
C ARG A 500 -13.11 -28.34 5.84
N VAL A 501 -13.70 -27.51 4.98
CA VAL A 501 -14.21 -27.95 3.67
C VAL A 501 -13.06 -28.42 2.76
N GLU A 502 -11.96 -27.67 2.71
CA GLU A 502 -10.77 -28.05 1.94
C GLU A 502 -10.18 -29.39 2.41
N TYR A 503 -10.06 -29.60 3.72
CA TYR A 503 -9.61 -30.87 4.29
C TYR A 503 -10.57 -32.03 3.96
N ALA A 504 -11.88 -31.80 4.07
CA ALA A 504 -12.90 -32.79 3.73
C ALA A 504 -12.85 -33.19 2.25
N LEU A 505 -12.70 -32.23 1.34
CA LEU A 505 -12.56 -32.47 -0.10
C LEU A 505 -11.24 -33.17 -0.45
N SER A 506 -10.14 -32.81 0.22
CA SER A 506 -8.83 -33.46 0.04
C SER A 506 -8.86 -34.93 0.46
N SER A 507 -9.53 -35.21 1.59
CA SER A 507 -9.80 -36.57 2.04
C SER A 507 -10.68 -37.34 1.04
N ALA A 508 -11.73 -36.71 0.51
CA ALA A 508 -12.59 -37.31 -0.50
C ALA A 508 -11.81 -37.64 -1.79
N TRP A 509 -11.00 -36.70 -2.30
CA TRP A 509 -10.15 -36.93 -3.47
C TRP A 509 -9.12 -38.05 -3.28
N ARG A 510 -8.49 -38.12 -2.09
CA ARG A 510 -7.57 -39.23 -1.74
C ARG A 510 -8.29 -40.57 -1.75
N ARG A 511 -9.52 -40.61 -1.23
CA ARG A 511 -10.36 -41.80 -1.22
C ARG A 511 -10.80 -42.22 -2.63
N GLN A 512 -11.18 -41.27 -3.47
CA GLN A 512 -11.55 -41.52 -4.86
C GLN A 512 -10.37 -42.12 -5.65
N THR A 513 -9.17 -41.56 -5.47
CA THR A 513 -7.97 -42.00 -6.19
C THR A 513 -7.52 -43.40 -5.76
N THR A 514 -7.61 -43.72 -4.47
CA THR A 514 -7.26 -45.04 -3.93
C THR A 514 -8.31 -46.10 -4.29
N SER A 515 -9.59 -45.77 -4.18
CA SER A 515 -10.70 -46.70 -4.44
C SER A 515 -10.97 -46.92 -5.94
N ALA A 516 -10.46 -46.04 -6.81
CA ALA A 516 -10.63 -46.11 -8.26
C ALA A 516 -10.23 -47.46 -8.88
N ARG A 517 -9.16 -48.07 -8.38
CA ARG A 517 -8.67 -49.37 -8.89
C ARG A 517 -9.52 -50.52 -8.41
N ALA A 518 -9.97 -50.47 -7.15
CA ALA A 518 -10.81 -51.50 -6.54
C ALA A 518 -12.19 -51.58 -7.22
N ILE A 519 -12.77 -50.44 -7.61
CA ILE A 519 -14.16 -50.35 -8.13
C ILE A 519 -14.28 -50.63 -9.64
N ARG A 520 -13.16 -50.80 -10.36
CA ARG A 520 -13.13 -51.11 -11.79
C ARG A 520 -13.98 -52.34 -12.24
N PRO A 521 -14.15 -53.41 -11.43
CA PRO A 521 -14.94 -54.58 -11.83
C PRO A 521 -16.45 -54.31 -12.01
N ILE A 522 -17.00 -53.26 -11.40
CA ILE A 522 -18.42 -52.88 -11.55
C ILE A 522 -18.53 -51.85 -12.68
N LEU A 523 -18.83 -52.32 -13.89
CA LEU A 523 -18.88 -51.46 -15.09
C LEU A 523 -20.03 -50.43 -15.05
N GLU A 524 -21.12 -50.73 -14.35
CA GLU A 524 -22.33 -49.89 -14.28
C GLU A 524 -22.12 -48.58 -13.51
N LEU A 525 -21.23 -48.57 -12.51
CA LEU A 525 -20.96 -47.38 -11.67
C LEU A 525 -19.84 -46.50 -12.22
N VAL A 526 -19.08 -46.95 -13.22
CA VAL A 526 -17.95 -46.20 -13.79
C VAL A 526 -18.32 -44.80 -14.31
N PRO A 527 -19.40 -44.61 -15.12
CA PRO A 527 -19.76 -43.28 -15.61
C PRO A 527 -20.19 -42.33 -14.49
N GLU A 528 -20.93 -42.84 -13.50
CA GLU A 528 -21.41 -42.06 -12.36
C GLU A 528 -20.26 -41.64 -11.42
N LEU A 529 -19.29 -42.53 -11.19
CA LEU A 529 -18.08 -42.21 -10.43
C LEU A 529 -17.19 -41.20 -11.18
N HIS A 530 -17.18 -41.23 -12.51
CA HIS A 530 -16.52 -40.21 -13.31
C HIS A 530 -17.21 -38.84 -13.14
N HIS A 531 -18.53 -38.79 -13.19
CA HIS A 531 -19.29 -37.57 -12.93
C HIS A 531 -19.00 -37.00 -11.53
N CYS A 532 -18.98 -37.85 -10.50
CA CYS A 532 -18.64 -37.46 -9.14
C CYS A 532 -17.22 -36.84 -9.03
N ARG A 533 -16.24 -37.34 -9.79
CA ARG A 533 -14.89 -36.76 -9.81
C ARG A 533 -14.87 -35.36 -10.42
N ILE A 534 -15.66 -35.14 -11.47
CA ILE A 534 -15.78 -33.82 -12.12
C ILE A 534 -16.37 -32.82 -11.12
N VAL A 535 -17.48 -33.16 -10.45
CA VAL A 535 -18.13 -32.27 -9.47
C VAL A 535 -17.22 -32.01 -8.27
N CYS A 536 -16.48 -33.02 -7.78
CA CYS A 536 -15.49 -32.79 -6.73
C CYS A 536 -14.37 -31.85 -7.16
N SER A 537 -13.88 -31.98 -8.40
CA SER A 537 -12.86 -31.09 -8.94
C SER A 537 -13.39 -29.66 -9.09
N GLU A 538 -14.67 -29.49 -9.41
CA GLU A 538 -15.37 -28.19 -9.48
C GLU A 538 -15.40 -27.53 -8.10
N MET A 539 -15.83 -28.26 -7.06
CA MET A 539 -15.86 -27.78 -5.67
C MET A 539 -14.46 -27.47 -5.13
N ILE A 540 -13.46 -28.31 -5.42
CA ILE A 540 -12.06 -28.06 -5.04
C ILE A 540 -11.55 -26.77 -5.69
N HIS A 541 -11.82 -26.57 -6.97
CA HIS A 541 -11.40 -25.37 -7.68
C HIS A 541 -12.00 -24.11 -7.04
N PHE A 542 -13.32 -24.12 -6.77
CA PHE A 542 -13.99 -23.02 -6.08
C PHE A 542 -13.34 -22.68 -4.72
N VAL A 543 -13.16 -23.68 -3.86
CA VAL A 543 -12.57 -23.50 -2.52
C VAL A 543 -11.14 -22.95 -2.62
N TYR A 544 -10.34 -23.48 -3.55
CA TYR A 544 -8.97 -22.99 -3.75
C TYR A 544 -8.94 -21.55 -4.23
N GLN A 545 -9.74 -21.17 -5.23
CA GLN A 545 -9.77 -19.78 -5.72
C GLN A 545 -10.20 -18.80 -4.61
N LEU A 546 -11.20 -19.17 -3.82
CA LEU A 546 -11.65 -18.38 -2.68
C LEU A 546 -10.55 -18.23 -1.61
N GLN A 547 -9.89 -19.34 -1.25
CA GLN A 547 -8.80 -19.32 -0.28
C GLN A 547 -7.59 -18.52 -0.78
N TYR A 548 -7.22 -18.66 -2.05
CA TYR A 548 -6.13 -17.89 -2.66
C TYR A 548 -6.41 -16.38 -2.61
N TYR A 549 -7.64 -15.96 -2.90
CA TYR A 549 -8.02 -14.57 -2.80
C TYR A 549 -7.89 -14.04 -1.37
N ILE A 550 -8.49 -14.71 -0.38
CA ILE A 550 -8.50 -14.22 1.00
C ILE A 550 -7.08 -14.16 1.57
N LEU A 551 -6.27 -15.21 1.37
CA LEU A 551 -4.93 -15.27 1.94
C LEU A 551 -3.93 -14.34 1.22
N PHE A 552 -3.90 -14.33 -0.11
CA PHE A 552 -2.85 -13.61 -0.83
C PHE A 552 -3.26 -12.20 -1.28
N GLU A 553 -4.50 -12.00 -1.75
CA GLU A 553 -4.91 -10.69 -2.28
C GLU A 553 -5.37 -9.77 -1.15
N VAL A 554 -6.08 -10.30 -0.15
CA VAL A 554 -6.61 -9.50 0.96
C VAL A 554 -5.61 -9.44 2.11
N LEU A 555 -5.22 -10.58 2.68
CA LEU A 555 -4.44 -10.62 3.91
C LEU A 555 -2.98 -10.19 3.69
N GLU A 556 -2.26 -10.75 2.72
CA GLU A 556 -0.85 -10.37 2.50
C GLU A 556 -0.69 -8.91 2.06
N CYS A 557 -1.52 -8.42 1.12
CA CYS A 557 -1.44 -7.03 0.67
C CYS A 557 -1.69 -6.02 1.80
N SER A 558 -2.73 -6.25 2.61
CA SER A 558 -3.05 -5.38 3.75
C SER A 558 -2.02 -5.49 4.88
N TRP A 559 -1.42 -6.66 5.06
CA TRP A 559 -0.34 -6.89 6.01
C TRP A 559 0.94 -6.15 5.63
N ASP A 560 1.32 -6.18 4.34
CA ASP A 560 2.47 -5.44 3.84
C ASP A 560 2.27 -3.92 3.97
N GLU A 561 1.05 -3.42 3.81
CA GLU A 561 0.72 -2.02 4.07
C GLU A 561 0.91 -1.67 5.56
N LEU A 562 0.41 -2.50 6.47
CA LEU A 562 0.58 -2.32 7.91
C LEU A 562 2.07 -2.33 8.31
N LEU A 563 2.85 -3.29 7.81
CA LEU A 563 4.29 -3.37 8.12
C LEU A 563 5.06 -2.16 7.62
N LYS A 564 4.78 -1.66 6.41
CA LYS A 564 5.41 -0.43 5.90
C LYS A 564 5.12 0.77 6.80
N THR A 565 3.89 0.89 7.32
CA THR A 565 3.54 1.97 8.24
C THR A 565 4.26 1.86 9.58
N ILE A 566 4.56 0.65 10.05
CA ILE A 566 5.34 0.41 11.27
C ILE A 566 6.84 0.70 11.04
N GLU A 567 7.41 0.26 9.92
CA GLU A 567 8.83 0.41 9.61
C GLU A 567 9.25 1.86 9.31
N ASN A 568 8.33 2.69 8.82
CA ASN A 568 8.62 4.08 8.46
C ASN A 568 8.99 4.98 9.66
N ASN A 569 8.95 4.51 10.92
CA ASN A 569 9.45 5.18 12.13
C ASN A 569 8.93 6.62 12.41
N THR A 570 7.96 7.11 11.65
CA THR A 570 7.42 8.48 11.73
C THR A 570 6.05 8.58 12.39
N THR A 571 5.54 7.47 12.92
CA THR A 571 4.14 7.34 13.32
C THR A 571 3.99 7.32 14.83
N ASP A 572 2.98 8.00 15.33
CA ASP A 572 2.66 8.04 16.75
C ASP A 572 1.86 6.78 17.13
N LEU A 573 1.72 6.49 18.43
CA LEU A 573 0.94 5.32 18.86
C LEU A 573 -0.52 5.39 18.38
N ASP A 574 -1.12 6.59 18.31
CA ASP A 574 -2.46 6.79 17.75
C ASP A 574 -2.52 6.45 16.27
N SER A 575 -1.52 6.87 15.49
CA SER A 575 -1.41 6.51 14.07
C SER A 575 -1.22 5.01 13.88
N LEU A 576 -0.52 4.34 14.78
CA LEU A 576 -0.36 2.89 14.77
C LEU A 576 -1.68 2.15 15.04
N ILE A 577 -2.46 2.62 16.03
CA ILE A 577 -3.78 2.07 16.35
C ILE A 577 -4.75 2.28 15.18
N GLU A 578 -4.71 3.46 14.54
CA GLU A 578 -5.51 3.75 13.36
C GLU A 578 -5.12 2.88 12.17
N ALA A 579 -3.82 2.69 11.92
CA ALA A 579 -3.32 1.82 10.87
C ALA A 579 -3.73 0.35 11.09
N HIS A 580 -3.66 -0.13 12.33
CA HIS A 580 -4.12 -1.48 12.70
C HIS A 580 -5.64 -1.64 12.55
N SER A 581 -6.40 -0.62 12.95
CA SER A 581 -7.87 -0.62 12.77
C SER A 581 -8.27 -0.54 11.29
N LYS A 582 -7.51 0.19 10.47
CA LYS A 582 -7.66 0.21 9.02
C LYS A 582 -7.38 -1.17 8.42
N TYR A 583 -6.25 -1.80 8.79
CA TYR A 583 -5.93 -3.17 8.40
C TYR A 583 -7.08 -4.13 8.69
N LEU A 584 -7.62 -4.11 9.91
CA LEU A 584 -8.74 -4.98 10.29
C LEU A 584 -10.03 -4.71 9.52
N ARG A 585 -10.33 -3.43 9.23
CA ARG A 585 -11.48 -3.06 8.39
C ARG A 585 -11.31 -3.57 6.97
N ASP A 586 -10.13 -3.39 6.38
CA ASP A 586 -9.82 -3.82 5.01
C ASP A 586 -9.87 -5.35 4.88
N VAL A 587 -9.32 -6.09 5.85
CA VAL A 587 -9.42 -7.56 5.85
C VAL A 587 -10.86 -8.01 6.05
N SER A 588 -11.65 -7.32 6.89
CA SER A 588 -13.04 -7.69 7.14
C SER A 588 -13.98 -7.39 5.95
N SER A 589 -13.81 -6.23 5.30
CA SER A 589 -14.64 -5.83 4.15
C SER A 589 -14.29 -6.66 2.92
N LYS A 590 -13.01 -6.74 2.56
CA LYS A 590 -12.55 -7.51 1.40
C LYS A 590 -12.61 -9.02 1.64
N GLY A 591 -12.50 -9.47 2.89
CA GLY A 591 -12.66 -10.87 3.29
C GLY A 591 -14.10 -11.38 3.32
N LEU A 592 -15.06 -10.65 2.75
CA LEU A 592 -16.49 -10.98 2.67
C LEU A 592 -17.24 -11.06 4.00
N LEU A 593 -16.63 -10.64 5.12
CA LEU A 593 -17.18 -10.78 6.47
C LEU A 593 -18.02 -9.59 6.91
N ALA A 594 -17.70 -8.39 6.41
CA ALA A 594 -18.50 -7.21 6.68
C ALA A 594 -19.64 -7.13 5.66
N ALA A 595 -20.82 -6.71 6.13
CA ALA A 595 -21.88 -6.29 5.23
C ALA A 595 -21.43 -4.98 4.54
N SER A 596 -21.13 -5.04 3.24
CA SER A 596 -21.17 -3.84 2.40
C SER A 596 -22.63 -3.34 2.36
N HIS A 597 -22.82 -2.05 2.09
CA HIS A 597 -24.01 -1.25 2.42
C HIS A 597 -25.41 -1.81 2.05
N ASP A 598 -25.54 -2.89 1.26
CA ASP A 598 -26.85 -3.41 0.82
C ASP A 598 -27.10 -4.94 0.97
N VAL A 599 -26.10 -5.84 1.07
CA VAL A 599 -26.36 -7.30 1.16
C VAL A 599 -25.32 -8.04 2.02
N ASN A 600 -25.77 -8.74 3.06
CA ASN A 600 -24.92 -9.65 3.85
C ASN A 600 -24.65 -10.94 3.05
N MET A 601 -23.42 -11.10 2.54
CA MET A 601 -23.03 -12.24 1.69
C MET A 601 -22.61 -13.49 2.48
N MET A 602 -22.29 -13.33 3.77
CA MET A 602 -21.80 -14.41 4.64
C MET A 602 -22.75 -15.62 4.75
N PRO A 603 -24.07 -15.45 4.96
CA PRO A 603 -24.98 -16.59 5.12
C PRO A 603 -25.01 -17.48 3.87
N ARG A 604 -24.98 -16.87 2.68
CA ARG A 604 -24.97 -17.60 1.40
C ARG A 604 -23.69 -18.39 1.21
N LEU A 605 -22.55 -17.79 1.55
CA LEU A 605 -21.27 -18.47 1.48
C LEU A 605 -21.20 -19.66 2.45
N LEU A 606 -21.72 -19.49 3.67
CA LEU A 606 -21.80 -20.57 4.66
C LEU A 606 -22.73 -21.71 4.21
N GLU A 607 -23.86 -21.39 3.60
CA GLU A 607 -24.78 -22.39 3.02
C GLU A 607 -24.14 -23.17 1.86
N LEU A 608 -23.37 -22.48 1.02
CA LEU A 608 -22.60 -23.11 -0.06
C LEU A 608 -21.54 -24.06 0.51
N LEU A 609 -20.78 -23.64 1.52
CA LEU A 609 -19.81 -24.50 2.20
C LEU A 609 -20.47 -25.72 2.88
N ALA A 610 -21.66 -25.55 3.46
CA ALA A 610 -22.45 -26.66 4.03
C ALA A 610 -22.88 -27.66 2.95
N THR A 611 -23.38 -27.18 1.82
CA THR A 611 -23.79 -28.02 0.67
C THR A 611 -22.62 -28.89 0.17
N ILE A 612 -21.38 -28.38 0.18
CA ILE A 612 -20.19 -29.14 -0.19
C ILE A 612 -19.93 -30.29 0.81
N LEU A 613 -20.10 -30.04 2.12
CA LEU A 613 -19.94 -31.07 3.14
C LEU A 613 -21.01 -32.16 3.01
N ASP A 614 -22.25 -31.78 2.76
CA ASP A 614 -23.37 -32.72 2.54
C ASP A 614 -23.13 -33.58 1.29
N TYR A 615 -22.66 -32.96 0.19
CA TYR A 615 -22.26 -33.68 -1.01
C TYR A 615 -21.15 -34.70 -0.73
N LYS A 616 -20.15 -34.34 0.07
CA LYS A 616 -19.07 -35.25 0.46
C LYS A 616 -19.60 -36.44 1.26
N VAL A 617 -20.54 -36.22 2.18
CA VAL A 617 -21.16 -37.32 2.96
C VAL A 617 -21.96 -38.25 2.05
N ALA A 618 -22.78 -37.71 1.15
CA ALA A 618 -23.53 -38.49 0.16
C ALA A 618 -22.59 -39.30 -0.75
N GLN A 619 -21.46 -38.70 -1.15
CA GLN A 619 -20.44 -39.37 -1.94
C GLN A 619 -19.78 -40.52 -1.16
N ASP A 620 -19.39 -40.29 0.09
CA ASP A 620 -18.80 -41.32 0.94
C ASP A 620 -19.75 -42.52 1.13
N ASN A 621 -21.06 -42.28 1.21
CA ASN A 621 -22.06 -43.35 1.26
C ASN A 621 -22.08 -44.19 -0.04
N LEU A 622 -22.00 -43.55 -1.21
CA LEU A 622 -21.88 -44.26 -2.49
C LEU A 622 -20.61 -45.09 -2.57
N TYR A 623 -19.46 -44.55 -2.13
CA TYR A 623 -18.20 -45.30 -2.11
C TYR A 623 -18.20 -46.44 -1.08
N ASN A 624 -18.79 -46.23 0.10
CA ASN A 624 -18.98 -47.29 1.11
C ASN A 624 -19.82 -48.44 0.53
N TYR A 625 -20.92 -48.11 -0.14
CA TYR A 625 -21.80 -49.08 -0.78
C TYR A 625 -21.09 -49.84 -1.91
N ALA A 626 -20.39 -49.14 -2.81
CA ALA A 626 -19.63 -49.75 -3.90
C ALA A 626 -18.53 -50.70 -3.38
N LEU A 627 -17.82 -50.33 -2.31
CA LEU A 627 -16.80 -51.19 -1.70
C LEU A 627 -17.41 -52.43 -1.01
N ALA A 628 -18.54 -52.28 -0.32
CA ALA A 628 -19.25 -53.40 0.28
C ALA A 628 -19.75 -54.41 -0.76
N GLU A 629 -20.21 -53.92 -1.92
CA GLU A 629 -20.66 -54.76 -3.03
C GLU A 629 -19.51 -55.53 -3.69
N ILE A 630 -18.33 -54.93 -3.81
CA ILE A 630 -17.13 -55.63 -4.30
C ILE A 630 -16.72 -56.73 -3.33
N GLU A 631 -16.69 -56.44 -2.04
CA GLU A 631 -16.34 -57.44 -1.02
C GLU A 631 -17.34 -58.61 -1.03
N ARG A 632 -18.63 -58.34 -1.30
CA ARG A 632 -19.65 -59.37 -1.51
C ARG A 632 -19.36 -60.25 -2.72
N ARG A 633 -19.10 -59.66 -3.90
CA ARG A 633 -18.79 -60.39 -5.14
C ARG A 633 -17.52 -61.22 -5.03
N GLU A 634 -16.50 -60.72 -4.34
CA GLU A 634 -15.27 -61.47 -4.05
C GLU A 634 -15.53 -62.66 -3.12
N ARG A 635 -16.35 -62.52 -2.07
CA ARG A 635 -16.73 -63.64 -1.19
C ARG A 635 -17.49 -64.73 -1.94
N LEU A 636 -18.36 -64.35 -2.89
CA LEU A 636 -19.07 -65.30 -3.75
C LEU A 636 -18.11 -66.04 -4.69
N ALA A 637 -17.22 -65.32 -5.36
CA ALA A 637 -16.19 -65.92 -6.22
C ALA A 637 -15.28 -66.88 -5.44
N GLN A 638 -14.85 -66.51 -4.23
CA GLN A 638 -14.06 -67.38 -3.35
C GLN A 638 -14.83 -68.64 -2.91
N THR A 639 -16.14 -68.51 -2.70
CA THR A 639 -17.01 -69.64 -2.35
C THR A 639 -17.17 -70.60 -3.53
N ALA A 640 -17.35 -70.07 -4.75
CA ALA A 640 -17.40 -70.85 -5.99
C ALA A 640 -16.07 -71.58 -6.27
N ASP A 641 -14.92 -70.91 -6.08
CA ASP A 641 -13.59 -71.51 -6.20
C ASP A 641 -13.35 -72.61 -5.17
N ARG A 642 -13.78 -72.39 -3.91
CA ARG A 642 -13.68 -73.39 -2.84
C ARG A 642 -14.46 -74.66 -3.17
N ARG A 643 -15.68 -74.53 -3.71
CA ARG A 643 -16.51 -75.68 -4.11
C ARG A 643 -15.95 -76.42 -5.32
N THR A 644 -15.44 -75.67 -6.31
CA THR A 644 -14.77 -76.23 -7.49
C THR A 644 -13.55 -77.08 -7.10
N ARG A 645 -12.76 -76.65 -6.12
CA ARG A 645 -11.65 -77.43 -5.56
C ARG A 645 -12.10 -78.69 -4.80
N HIS A 646 -13.31 -78.70 -4.26
CA HIS A 646 -13.93 -79.88 -3.64
C HIS A 646 -14.66 -80.81 -4.63
N GLY A 647 -14.58 -80.53 -5.95
CA GLY A 647 -15.14 -81.39 -6.99
C GLY A 647 -16.64 -81.19 -7.26
N GLN A 648 -17.27 -80.21 -6.62
CA GLN A 648 -18.64 -79.78 -6.92
C GLN A 648 -18.56 -78.52 -7.80
N TRP A 649 -18.95 -78.63 -9.07
CA TRP A 649 -18.88 -77.52 -10.02
C TRP A 649 -20.09 -76.60 -9.89
N GLY A 650 -19.84 -75.29 -9.79
CA GLY A 650 -20.86 -74.23 -9.86
C GLY A 650 -21.49 -73.79 -8.53
N LEU A 651 -22.36 -72.79 -8.63
CA LEU A 651 -23.25 -72.31 -7.56
C LEU A 651 -24.53 -73.17 -7.56
N THR A 652 -25.16 -73.36 -6.39
CA THR A 652 -26.45 -74.07 -6.30
C THR A 652 -27.61 -73.11 -6.52
N ASP A 653 -28.77 -73.58 -6.99
CA ASP A 653 -29.98 -72.75 -7.20
C ASP A 653 -30.37 -71.90 -5.98
N GLN A 654 -30.05 -72.37 -4.77
CA GLN A 654 -30.26 -71.60 -3.53
C GLN A 654 -29.31 -70.41 -3.38
N ASP A 655 -28.06 -70.51 -3.84
CA ASP A 655 -27.12 -69.39 -3.83
C ASP A 655 -27.48 -68.38 -4.92
N ASP A 656 -27.94 -68.83 -6.10
CA ASP A 656 -28.43 -67.96 -7.17
C ASP A 656 -29.70 -67.20 -6.75
N THR A 657 -30.59 -67.80 -5.95
CA THR A 657 -31.75 -67.08 -5.39
C THR A 657 -31.36 -66.04 -4.33
N LEU A 658 -30.28 -66.28 -3.56
CA LEU A 658 -29.75 -65.33 -2.60
C LEU A 658 -28.95 -64.20 -3.26
N ASP A 659 -28.48 -64.38 -4.50
CA ASP A 659 -27.80 -63.36 -5.30
C ASP A 659 -28.78 -62.38 -5.98
N ARG A 660 -29.99 -62.86 -6.33
CA ARG A 660 -31.06 -62.03 -6.92
C ARG A 660 -31.63 -60.98 -5.96
N ILE A 661 -31.71 -61.28 -4.66
CA ILE A 661 -32.28 -60.36 -3.65
C ILE A 661 -31.42 -59.07 -3.49
N PRO A 662 -30.08 -59.16 -3.39
CA PRO A 662 -29.18 -58.00 -3.42
C PRO A 662 -29.14 -57.24 -4.76
N ASP A 663 -29.28 -57.93 -5.90
CA ASP A 663 -29.33 -57.26 -7.21
C ASP A 663 -30.59 -56.37 -7.34
N GLU A 664 -31.74 -56.81 -6.82
CA GLU A 664 -32.94 -55.98 -6.73
C GLU A 664 -32.74 -54.78 -5.79
N GLN A 665 -32.06 -54.97 -4.65
CA GLN A 665 -31.69 -53.86 -3.75
C GLN A 665 -30.68 -52.89 -4.38
N PHE A 666 -29.77 -53.40 -5.22
CA PHE A 666 -28.83 -52.59 -5.98
C PHE A 666 -29.54 -51.73 -7.03
N GLU A 667 -30.52 -52.30 -7.75
CA GLU A 667 -31.36 -51.54 -8.69
C GLU A 667 -32.24 -50.48 -8.00
N GLU A 668 -32.64 -50.66 -6.73
CA GLU A 668 -33.46 -49.70 -6.00
C GLU A 668 -32.64 -48.58 -5.30
N LEU A 669 -31.52 -48.92 -4.65
CA LEU A 669 -30.75 -47.99 -3.81
C LEU A 669 -29.81 -47.08 -4.59
N VAL A 670 -29.18 -47.57 -5.67
CA VAL A 670 -28.20 -46.82 -6.45
C VAL A 670 -28.82 -45.58 -7.11
N PRO A 671 -29.99 -45.65 -7.78
CA PRO A 671 -30.64 -44.46 -8.33
C PRO A 671 -31.03 -43.44 -7.26
N GLY A 672 -31.39 -43.89 -6.06
CA GLY A 672 -31.69 -43.02 -4.92
C GLY A 672 -30.49 -42.18 -4.50
N LEU A 673 -29.33 -42.82 -4.29
CA LEU A 673 -28.08 -42.13 -3.93
C LEU A 673 -27.60 -41.16 -5.02
N LEU A 674 -27.73 -41.55 -6.30
CA LEU A 674 -27.39 -40.70 -7.44
C LEU A 674 -28.31 -39.49 -7.55
N ARG A 675 -29.59 -39.63 -7.23
CA ARG A 675 -30.55 -38.51 -7.21
C ARG A 675 -30.13 -37.47 -6.18
N THR A 676 -29.81 -37.90 -4.96
CA THR A 676 -29.33 -37.03 -3.88
C THR A 676 -28.03 -36.31 -4.25
N LEU A 677 -27.08 -37.01 -4.90
CA LEU A 677 -25.83 -36.38 -5.38
C LEU A 677 -26.09 -35.32 -6.45
N ASN A 678 -27.01 -35.58 -7.39
CA ASN A 678 -27.39 -34.63 -8.42
C ASN A 678 -28.13 -33.41 -7.84
N GLU A 679 -28.99 -33.61 -6.84
CA GLU A 679 -29.68 -32.51 -6.13
C GLU A 679 -28.67 -31.56 -5.47
N TYR A 680 -27.70 -32.10 -4.74
CA TYR A 680 -26.64 -31.28 -4.13
C TYR A 680 -25.74 -30.61 -5.17
N SER A 681 -25.42 -31.28 -6.28
CA SER A 681 -24.65 -30.67 -7.37
C SER A 681 -25.39 -29.50 -8.03
N MET A 682 -26.70 -29.63 -8.26
CA MET A 682 -27.53 -28.55 -8.79
C MET A 682 -27.68 -27.39 -7.79
N GLN A 683 -27.87 -27.70 -6.51
CA GLN A 683 -27.92 -26.70 -5.45
C GLN A 683 -26.63 -25.89 -5.40
N PHE A 684 -25.47 -26.55 -5.38
CA PHE A 684 -24.16 -25.89 -5.42
C PHE A 684 -24.03 -24.93 -6.61
N LYS A 685 -24.37 -25.37 -7.82
CA LYS A 685 -24.28 -24.52 -9.03
C LYS A 685 -25.22 -23.30 -8.96
N ARG A 686 -26.43 -23.48 -8.43
CA ARG A 686 -27.40 -22.40 -8.28
C ARG A 686 -26.88 -21.36 -7.29
N GLU A 687 -26.49 -21.78 -6.09
CA GLU A 687 -26.01 -20.86 -5.05
C GLU A 687 -24.72 -20.14 -5.48
N LEU A 688 -23.80 -20.84 -6.14
CA LEU A 688 -22.59 -20.22 -6.70
C LEU A 688 -22.92 -19.16 -7.74
N SER A 689 -23.88 -19.43 -8.62
CA SER A 689 -24.27 -18.49 -9.66
C SER A 689 -24.95 -17.24 -9.08
N GLU A 690 -25.76 -17.39 -8.04
CA GLU A 690 -26.34 -16.24 -7.30
C GLU A 690 -25.28 -15.42 -6.56
N LEU A 691 -24.28 -16.08 -5.96
CA LEU A 691 -23.15 -15.43 -5.32
C LEU A 691 -22.35 -14.59 -6.33
N LEU A 692 -22.04 -15.14 -7.51
CA LEU A 692 -21.34 -14.42 -8.57
C LEU A 692 -22.12 -13.19 -9.06
N LEU A 693 -23.44 -13.30 -9.21
CA LEU A 693 -24.29 -12.16 -9.57
C LEU A 693 -24.23 -11.06 -8.51
N THR A 694 -24.27 -11.43 -7.23
CA THR A 694 -24.18 -10.47 -6.12
C THR A 694 -22.81 -9.79 -6.08
N LEU A 695 -21.72 -10.55 -6.24
CA LEU A 695 -20.35 -10.01 -6.28
C LEU A 695 -20.11 -9.11 -7.50
N SER A 696 -20.75 -9.39 -8.63
CA SER A 696 -20.65 -8.56 -9.84
C SER A 696 -21.37 -7.21 -9.70
N ALA A 697 -22.36 -7.12 -8.80
CA ALA A 697 -23.15 -5.93 -8.56
C ALA A 697 -22.56 -5.01 -7.47
N ASP A 698 -21.54 -5.47 -6.73
CA ASP A 698 -20.92 -4.68 -5.67
C ASP A 698 -20.05 -3.53 -6.25
N GLY A 699 -19.98 -2.41 -5.52
CA GLY A 699 -19.24 -1.21 -5.90
C GLY A 699 -17.71 -1.40 -5.85
N ASP A 700 -17.24 -2.24 -4.93
CA ASP A 700 -15.82 -2.46 -4.70
C ASP A 700 -15.13 -3.18 -5.89
N SER A 701 -14.00 -2.63 -6.34
CA SER A 701 -13.22 -3.19 -7.46
C SER A 701 -12.65 -4.58 -7.16
N ASP A 702 -12.23 -4.80 -5.91
CA ASP A 702 -11.55 -6.03 -5.50
C ASP A 702 -12.54 -7.20 -5.41
N LEU A 703 -13.79 -6.93 -5.04
CA LEU A 703 -14.88 -7.93 -4.98
C LEU A 703 -15.40 -8.28 -6.38
N ARG A 704 -15.47 -7.30 -7.30
CA ARG A 704 -15.74 -7.58 -8.71
C ARG A 704 -14.64 -8.42 -9.36
N PHE A 705 -13.38 -8.18 -8.97
CA PHE A 705 -12.27 -9.02 -9.40
C PHE A 705 -12.34 -10.44 -8.83
N LEU A 706 -12.80 -10.61 -7.58
CA LEU A 706 -13.12 -11.92 -7.03
C LEU A 706 -14.20 -12.63 -7.85
N SER A 707 -15.27 -11.94 -8.25
CA SER A 707 -16.29 -12.51 -9.15
C SER A 707 -15.67 -13.05 -10.44
N PHE A 708 -14.72 -12.33 -11.04
CA PHE A 708 -14.02 -12.78 -12.24
C PHE A 708 -13.12 -14.00 -11.98
N ARG A 709 -12.49 -14.10 -10.80
CA ARG A 709 -11.64 -15.24 -10.44
C ARG A 709 -12.44 -16.50 -10.11
N LEU A 710 -13.60 -16.35 -9.47
CA LEU A 710 -14.49 -17.46 -9.13
C LEU A 710 -15.25 -17.97 -10.36
N ASP A 711 -15.49 -17.10 -11.35
CA ASP A 711 -16.10 -17.50 -12.61
C ASP A 711 -15.06 -18.20 -13.50
N PHE A 712 -15.16 -19.53 -13.57
CA PHE A 712 -14.23 -20.38 -14.34
C PHE A 712 -14.38 -20.12 -15.84
N ASN A 713 -13.75 -19.06 -16.37
CA ASN A 713 -13.91 -18.64 -17.77
C ASN A 713 -15.42 -18.62 -18.17
N GLU A 714 -16.21 -17.76 -17.51
CA GLU A 714 -17.66 -17.58 -17.73
C GLU A 714 -18.51 -18.87 -17.72
N PHE A 715 -17.97 -19.98 -17.18
CA PHE A 715 -18.68 -21.26 -17.12
C PHE A 715 -20.00 -21.16 -16.37
N TYR A 716 -20.07 -20.34 -15.32
CA TYR A 716 -21.28 -20.20 -14.50
C TYR A 716 -22.20 -19.10 -15.04
N LEU A 717 -21.68 -17.89 -15.28
CA LEU A 717 -22.49 -16.76 -15.76
C LEU A 717 -22.97 -16.93 -17.22
N GLY A 718 -22.21 -17.65 -18.05
CA GLY A 718 -22.59 -17.99 -19.43
C GLY A 718 -23.85 -18.87 -19.51
N SER A 719 -24.07 -19.75 -18.52
CA SER A 719 -25.26 -20.60 -18.44
C SER A 719 -26.56 -19.83 -18.12
N LEU A 720 -26.45 -18.73 -17.36
CA LEU A 720 -27.57 -17.86 -16.98
C LEU A 720 -27.97 -16.86 -18.08
N LYS A 721 -26.99 -16.36 -18.87
CA LYS A 721 -27.24 -15.41 -19.98
C LYS A 721 -28.12 -16.00 -21.09
N VAL A 722 -28.17 -17.32 -21.25
CA VAL A 722 -29.06 -18.00 -22.22
C VAL A 722 -30.54 -17.96 -21.78
N GLY A 723 -30.82 -17.79 -20.48
CA GLY A 723 -32.17 -17.85 -19.90
C GLY A 723 -32.91 -16.51 -19.71
N ARG A 724 -32.24 -15.36 -19.79
CA ARG A 724 -32.85 -14.03 -19.61
C ARG A 724 -32.74 -13.15 -20.86
N LYS A 725 -33.53 -13.47 -21.89
CA LYS A 725 -34.00 -12.42 -22.82
C LYS A 725 -35.23 -11.74 -22.20
N THR A 726 -35.20 -10.40 -22.17
CA THR A 726 -36.27 -9.45 -21.80
C THR A 726 -36.46 -9.13 -20.31
N ARG A 727 -35.87 -8.01 -19.88
CA ARG A 727 -36.59 -6.84 -19.32
C ARG A 727 -35.62 -5.69 -19.09
N SER A 728 -35.80 -4.66 -19.90
CA SER A 728 -35.19 -3.34 -19.78
C SER A 728 -35.68 -2.63 -18.51
N PHE A 729 -34.77 -2.06 -17.72
CA PHE A 729 -35.07 -0.93 -16.85
C PHE A 729 -34.11 0.20 -17.18
N SER A 730 -34.70 1.30 -17.66
CA SER A 730 -34.09 2.57 -18.00
C SER A 730 -34.15 3.52 -16.79
N VAL A 731 -33.03 4.14 -16.42
CA VAL A 731 -33.02 5.46 -15.76
C VAL A 731 -31.95 6.32 -16.44
N CYS A 732 -32.33 7.56 -16.70
CA CYS A 732 -31.72 8.56 -17.59
C CYS A 732 -30.68 9.45 -16.86
N THR A 733 -29.56 9.71 -17.56
CA THR A 733 -28.82 10.99 -17.74
C THR A 733 -28.40 11.81 -16.52
N THR A 734 -27.13 12.20 -16.40
CA THR A 734 -26.56 13.36 -17.12
C THR A 734 -25.16 13.16 -17.72
N ALA A 735 -24.88 13.93 -18.78
CA ALA A 735 -23.90 13.68 -19.82
C ALA A 735 -22.47 14.21 -19.58
N SER A 736 -21.48 13.53 -20.15
CA SER A 736 -20.41 14.17 -20.93
C SER A 736 -19.76 13.15 -21.90
N GLU A 737 -20.02 13.39 -23.18
CA GLU A 737 -19.35 12.93 -24.40
C GLU A 737 -19.02 11.43 -24.58
N GLU A 738 -19.92 10.77 -25.30
CA GLU A 738 -19.74 9.45 -25.91
C GLU A 738 -18.59 9.41 -26.94
N HIS A 739 -17.54 8.66 -26.64
CA HIS A 739 -16.89 7.81 -27.64
C HIS A 739 -17.45 6.39 -27.47
N LYS A 740 -18.35 5.97 -28.36
CA LYS A 740 -18.85 4.60 -28.42
C LYS A 740 -17.68 3.62 -28.51
N PRO A 741 -17.52 2.66 -27.57
CA PRO A 741 -16.70 1.50 -27.84
C PRO A 741 -17.47 0.63 -28.83
N THR A 742 -16.92 0.49 -30.03
CA THR A 742 -17.33 -0.52 -31.01
C THR A 742 -17.42 -1.88 -30.32
N GLN A 743 -18.59 -2.51 -30.42
CA GLN A 743 -18.85 -3.91 -30.11
C GLN A 743 -17.94 -4.79 -30.98
N ASP A 744 -16.71 -5.04 -30.55
CA ASP A 744 -15.81 -6.06 -31.13
C ASP A 744 -14.57 -6.19 -30.21
N THR A 745 -14.78 -6.61 -28.96
CA THR A 745 -13.67 -7.15 -28.15
C THR A 745 -13.86 -8.66 -28.07
N PRO A 746 -12.97 -9.47 -28.68
CA PRO A 746 -13.08 -10.92 -28.57
C PRO A 746 -12.69 -11.35 -27.15
N ASN A 747 -13.66 -11.90 -26.40
CA ASN A 747 -13.47 -12.53 -25.08
C ASN A 747 -12.43 -13.67 -25.15
N LEU A 748 -11.66 -13.90 -24.06
CA LEU A 748 -10.53 -14.84 -24.02
C LEU A 748 -11.02 -16.27 -24.27
N GLU A 749 -12.22 -16.53 -23.79
CA GLU A 749 -13.00 -17.71 -24.09
C GLU A 749 -13.30 -17.92 -25.57
N SER A 750 -13.61 -16.89 -26.36
CA SER A 750 -13.94 -17.12 -27.77
C SER A 750 -12.72 -17.62 -28.56
N PHE A 751 -11.52 -17.22 -28.16
CA PHE A 751 -10.24 -17.70 -28.71
C PHE A 751 -9.83 -19.06 -28.11
N LEU A 752 -10.00 -19.27 -26.79
CA LEU A 752 -9.74 -20.56 -26.14
C LEU A 752 -10.76 -21.65 -26.52
N LEU A 753 -11.99 -21.28 -26.88
CA LEU A 753 -13.03 -22.18 -27.38
C LEU A 753 -12.87 -22.46 -28.88
N SER A 754 -12.37 -21.50 -29.68
CA SER A 754 -12.03 -21.80 -31.09
C SER A 754 -10.84 -22.76 -31.21
N THR A 755 -9.91 -22.74 -30.25
CA THR A 755 -8.75 -23.66 -30.19
C THR A 755 -9.08 -25.01 -29.54
N LYS A 756 -10.12 -25.11 -28.69
CA LYS A 756 -10.53 -26.40 -28.08
C LYS A 756 -11.18 -27.40 -29.05
N HIS A 757 -11.53 -27.01 -30.28
CA HIS A 757 -12.18 -27.89 -31.27
C HIS A 757 -11.60 -27.84 -32.69
N GLN A 758 -10.44 -27.22 -32.91
CA GLN A 758 -9.72 -27.40 -34.18
C GLN A 758 -8.82 -28.63 -34.08
N LYS A 759 -9.08 -29.64 -34.92
CA LYS A 759 -8.13 -30.72 -35.17
C LYS A 759 -6.79 -30.08 -35.55
N GLY A 760 -5.73 -30.44 -34.84
CA GLY A 760 -4.40 -29.95 -35.17
C GLY A 760 -4.02 -30.29 -36.61
N PRO A 761 -3.10 -29.51 -37.22
CA PRO A 761 -2.70 -29.74 -38.60
C PRO A 761 -2.22 -31.19 -38.79
N ILE A 762 -2.76 -31.84 -39.82
CA ILE A 762 -2.41 -33.20 -40.19
C ILE A 762 -1.06 -33.15 -40.91
N ASP A 763 -0.07 -33.89 -40.43
CA ASP A 763 1.23 -33.97 -41.08
C ASP A 763 1.16 -34.70 -42.44
N LYS A 764 2.24 -34.68 -43.22
CA LYS A 764 2.31 -35.37 -44.53
C LYS A 764 2.13 -36.90 -44.41
N GLU A 765 2.15 -37.46 -43.20
CA GLU A 765 1.96 -38.88 -42.89
C GLU A 765 0.57 -39.21 -42.32
N GLY A 766 -0.32 -38.23 -42.15
CA GLY A 766 -1.69 -38.43 -41.66
C GLY A 766 -1.87 -38.42 -40.14
N LYS A 767 -0.90 -37.96 -39.35
CA LYS A 767 -0.99 -37.85 -37.88
C LYS A 767 -1.43 -36.45 -37.45
N GLU A 768 -2.38 -36.38 -36.51
CA GLU A 768 -2.81 -35.12 -35.86
C GLU A 768 -1.71 -34.61 -34.92
N GLN A 769 -1.19 -33.39 -35.16
CA GLN A 769 -0.22 -32.75 -34.27
C GLN A 769 -0.92 -32.01 -33.13
N GLU A 770 -0.42 -32.10 -31.90
CA GLU A 770 -0.94 -31.31 -30.77
C GLU A 770 -0.65 -29.80 -31.02
N PRO A 771 -1.65 -28.91 -30.89
CA PRO A 771 -1.47 -27.48 -31.13
C PRO A 771 -0.52 -26.86 -30.08
N GLY A 772 0.37 -25.98 -30.55
CA GLY A 772 1.31 -25.25 -29.69
C GLY A 772 0.65 -24.07 -28.96
N PRO A 773 1.25 -23.53 -27.88
CA PRO A 773 0.70 -22.38 -27.13
C PRO A 773 0.40 -21.13 -27.95
N LEU A 774 1.10 -20.92 -29.07
CA LEU A 774 0.91 -19.79 -29.99
C LEU A 774 0.28 -20.21 -31.32
N ASP A 775 -0.40 -21.36 -31.35
CA ASP A 775 -1.15 -21.75 -32.54
C ASP A 775 -2.21 -20.68 -32.89
N GLY A 776 -2.35 -20.40 -34.18
CA GLY A 776 -3.17 -19.30 -34.69
C GLY A 776 -2.54 -17.90 -34.64
N ILE A 777 -1.33 -17.72 -34.06
CA ILE A 777 -0.59 -16.45 -34.13
C ILE A 777 0.32 -16.45 -35.35
N ARG A 778 0.27 -15.38 -36.15
CA ARG A 778 1.16 -15.19 -37.31
C ARG A 778 2.19 -14.08 -37.09
N VAL A 779 3.45 -14.38 -37.35
CA VAL A 779 4.59 -13.48 -37.16
C VAL A 779 5.23 -13.14 -38.51
N LEU A 780 5.35 -11.85 -38.80
CA LEU A 780 6.11 -11.33 -39.93
C LEU A 780 7.53 -10.99 -39.48
N ASP A 781 8.50 -11.79 -39.92
CA ASP A 781 9.91 -11.69 -39.53
C ASP A 781 10.70 -10.94 -40.63
N LEU A 782 10.96 -9.66 -40.40
CA LEU A 782 11.83 -8.81 -41.23
C LEU A 782 13.28 -8.79 -40.70
N THR A 783 13.62 -9.66 -39.74
CA THR A 783 14.89 -9.61 -39.04
C THR A 783 15.99 -10.37 -39.76
N ARG A 784 17.23 -9.98 -39.48
CA ARG A 784 18.46 -10.59 -40.00
C ARG A 784 19.43 -10.96 -38.88
N VAL A 785 20.42 -11.80 -39.19
CA VAL A 785 21.53 -12.14 -38.28
C VAL A 785 21.11 -13.06 -37.13
N LEU A 786 20.98 -12.56 -35.88
CA LEU A 786 20.84 -13.45 -34.71
C LEU A 786 19.70 -13.08 -33.75
N ALA A 787 19.72 -11.91 -33.09
CA ALA A 787 18.76 -11.59 -32.01
C ALA A 787 17.29 -11.73 -32.45
N GLY A 788 16.93 -11.10 -33.57
CA GLY A 788 15.60 -11.19 -34.17
C GLY A 788 15.25 -12.59 -34.65
N PRO A 789 16.09 -13.25 -35.48
CA PRO A 789 15.81 -14.60 -35.93
C PRO A 789 15.67 -15.61 -34.79
N TYR A 790 16.44 -15.45 -33.71
CA TYR A 790 16.33 -16.28 -32.51
C TYR A 790 15.01 -16.06 -31.78
N CYS A 791 14.60 -14.80 -31.58
CA CYS A 791 13.29 -14.45 -31.01
C CYS A 791 12.14 -15.08 -31.81
N THR A 792 12.12 -14.92 -33.13
CA THR A 792 11.04 -15.45 -33.98
C THR A 792 11.09 -16.97 -34.09
N GLN A 793 12.28 -17.60 -34.02
CA GLN A 793 12.38 -19.06 -33.90
C GLN A 793 11.74 -19.57 -32.62
N LEU A 794 11.93 -18.90 -31.47
CA LEU A 794 11.30 -19.30 -30.22
C LEU A 794 9.76 -19.19 -30.30
N LEU A 795 9.23 -18.14 -30.92
CA LEU A 795 7.79 -18.01 -31.19
C LEU A 795 7.29 -19.15 -32.10
N GLY A 796 8.07 -19.51 -33.13
CA GLY A 796 7.77 -20.63 -34.02
C GLY A 796 7.80 -21.98 -33.30
N ASP A 797 8.76 -22.20 -32.40
CA ASP A 797 8.85 -23.41 -31.57
C ASP A 797 7.61 -23.57 -30.67
N LEU A 798 6.99 -22.45 -30.24
CA LEU A 798 5.73 -22.41 -29.49
C LEU A 798 4.47 -22.54 -30.36
N GLY A 799 4.60 -22.69 -31.68
CA GLY A 799 3.47 -22.96 -32.58
C GLY A 799 3.11 -21.81 -33.54
N ALA A 800 3.69 -20.62 -33.38
CA ALA A 800 3.36 -19.51 -34.27
C ALA A 800 3.75 -19.78 -35.74
N GLU A 801 2.96 -19.27 -36.68
CA GLU A 801 3.30 -19.29 -38.11
C GLU A 801 4.23 -18.12 -38.42
N VAL A 802 5.52 -18.40 -38.63
CA VAL A 802 6.54 -17.37 -38.88
C VAL A 802 6.83 -17.25 -40.37
N ILE A 803 6.61 -16.06 -40.93
CA ILE A 803 6.93 -15.72 -42.32
C ILE A 803 8.19 -14.84 -42.32
N LYS A 804 9.31 -15.42 -42.72
CA LYS A 804 10.58 -14.71 -42.85
C LYS A 804 10.68 -14.05 -44.23
N ILE A 805 10.91 -12.74 -44.22
CA ILE A 805 11.17 -11.93 -45.40
C ILE A 805 12.67 -11.90 -45.67
N GLU A 806 13.04 -12.28 -46.88
CA GLU A 806 14.43 -12.34 -47.31
C GLU A 806 14.68 -11.53 -48.58
N ASN A 807 15.91 -11.05 -48.77
CA ASN A 807 16.27 -10.33 -49.99
C ASN A 807 16.39 -11.30 -51.18
N PRO A 808 15.75 -11.03 -52.34
CA PRO A 808 15.85 -11.88 -53.53
C PRO A 808 17.29 -12.11 -54.03
N LYS A 809 18.22 -11.19 -53.76
CA LYS A 809 19.60 -11.25 -54.29
C LYS A 809 20.59 -12.10 -53.48
N GLY A 810 20.18 -12.73 -52.38
CA GLY A 810 21.09 -13.53 -51.56
C GLY A 810 20.57 -13.92 -50.17
N GLY A 811 19.37 -13.48 -49.81
CA GLY A 811 18.73 -13.81 -48.54
C GLY A 811 19.31 -13.08 -47.33
N ASP A 812 19.20 -13.72 -46.18
CA ASP A 812 19.88 -13.32 -44.94
C ASP A 812 21.40 -13.44 -45.05
N ASP A 813 22.14 -12.44 -44.53
CA ASP A 813 23.60 -12.40 -44.57
C ASP A 813 24.25 -13.66 -43.94
N THR A 814 23.58 -14.26 -42.94
CA THR A 814 24.06 -15.46 -42.26
C THR A 814 24.11 -16.70 -43.15
N ARG A 815 23.37 -16.76 -44.26
CA ARG A 815 23.46 -17.88 -45.23
C ARG A 815 24.88 -18.05 -45.78
N ALA A 816 25.63 -16.96 -45.90
CA ALA A 816 27.01 -16.97 -46.38
C ALA A 816 28.06 -17.08 -45.27
N TRP A 817 27.68 -17.02 -43.98
CA TRP A 817 28.61 -17.02 -42.86
C TRP A 817 29.10 -18.43 -42.51
N GLY A 818 30.09 -18.90 -43.27
CA GLY A 818 30.83 -20.14 -43.01
C GLY A 818 32.30 -20.03 -43.44
N PRO A 819 33.11 -21.09 -43.26
CA PRO A 819 32.75 -22.40 -42.69
C PRO A 819 32.42 -22.36 -41.18
N PRO A 820 31.67 -23.34 -40.63
CA PRO A 820 31.23 -24.57 -41.30
C PRO A 820 29.89 -24.43 -42.05
N PHE A 821 29.82 -25.05 -43.22
CA PHE A 821 28.59 -25.28 -43.98
C PHE A 821 28.06 -26.70 -43.71
N ALA A 822 26.76 -26.92 -43.82
CA ALA A 822 26.23 -28.28 -43.72
C ALA A 822 26.73 -29.15 -44.89
N ALA A 823 26.69 -30.48 -44.76
CA ALA A 823 26.99 -31.35 -45.89
C ALA A 823 25.86 -31.29 -46.93
N ASN A 824 26.19 -31.44 -48.23
CA ASN A 824 25.14 -31.59 -49.25
C ASN A 824 24.55 -32.99 -49.16
N LYS A 825 23.23 -33.10 -49.34
CA LYS A 825 22.55 -34.38 -49.46
C LYS A 825 23.04 -35.16 -50.68
N ASP A 826 23.30 -34.46 -51.78
CA ASP A 826 23.90 -35.00 -52.99
C ASP A 826 25.38 -34.58 -53.06
N PRO A 827 26.34 -35.52 -52.90
CA PRO A 827 27.77 -35.22 -53.03
C PRO A 827 28.19 -34.68 -54.40
N ALA A 828 27.37 -34.86 -55.44
CA ALA A 828 27.62 -34.34 -56.79
C ALA A 828 27.18 -32.87 -56.97
N ASP A 829 26.39 -32.31 -56.05
CA ASP A 829 26.04 -30.89 -56.05
C ASP A 829 27.24 -30.08 -55.51
N SER A 830 27.87 -29.33 -56.41
CA SER A 830 29.03 -28.48 -56.09
C SER A 830 28.65 -27.11 -55.52
N VAL A 831 27.35 -26.78 -55.46
CA VAL A 831 26.86 -25.53 -54.88
C VAL A 831 26.95 -25.61 -53.36
N LEU A 832 27.56 -24.59 -52.74
CA LEU A 832 27.61 -24.46 -51.28
C LEU A 832 26.22 -24.63 -50.65
N THR A 833 26.21 -25.34 -49.53
CA THR A 833 25.02 -25.68 -48.76
C THR A 833 24.71 -24.55 -47.77
N GLU A 834 23.64 -24.66 -47.00
CA GLU A 834 23.32 -23.67 -45.96
C GLU A 834 24.40 -23.63 -44.86
N SER A 835 24.73 -22.43 -44.38
CA SER A 835 25.64 -22.26 -43.26
C SER A 835 25.06 -22.88 -41.98
N ALA A 836 25.91 -23.42 -41.10
CA ALA A 836 25.46 -23.91 -39.80
C ALA A 836 24.83 -22.77 -38.97
N TYR A 837 25.28 -21.53 -39.17
CA TYR A 837 24.76 -20.35 -38.50
C TYR A 837 23.28 -20.11 -38.88
N PHE A 838 22.98 -20.05 -40.18
CA PHE A 838 21.61 -19.84 -40.66
C PHE A 838 20.66 -20.96 -40.20
N LEU A 839 21.13 -22.21 -40.25
CA LEU A 839 20.34 -23.37 -39.82
C LEU A 839 20.00 -23.38 -38.32
N SER A 840 20.78 -22.67 -37.49
CA SER A 840 20.60 -22.69 -36.03
C SER A 840 19.42 -21.87 -35.50
N VAL A 841 18.96 -20.87 -36.27
CA VAL A 841 17.96 -19.87 -35.83
C VAL A 841 16.79 -19.64 -36.78
N ASN A 842 16.57 -20.54 -37.76
CA ASN A 842 15.52 -20.38 -38.75
C ASN A 842 14.60 -21.59 -38.95
N ARG A 843 14.56 -22.56 -38.03
CA ARG A 843 13.57 -23.66 -38.10
C ARG A 843 12.17 -23.14 -37.81
N ASN A 844 11.13 -23.90 -38.17
CA ASN A 844 9.72 -23.51 -37.99
C ASN A 844 9.30 -22.22 -38.74
N LYS A 845 10.07 -21.80 -39.76
CA LYS A 845 9.79 -20.59 -40.56
C LYS A 845 9.46 -20.92 -42.01
N LYS A 846 8.60 -20.09 -42.62
CA LYS A 846 8.37 -20.02 -44.07
C LYS A 846 9.17 -18.86 -44.65
N SER A 847 10.09 -19.14 -45.56
CA SER A 847 10.88 -18.12 -46.27
C SER A 847 10.16 -17.63 -47.53
N ILE A 848 10.03 -16.31 -47.66
CA ILE A 848 9.64 -15.64 -48.90
C ILE A 848 10.65 -14.55 -49.24
N THR A 849 10.90 -14.37 -50.54
CA THR A 849 11.77 -13.32 -51.04
C THR A 849 10.95 -12.07 -51.34
N VAL A 850 11.37 -10.90 -50.85
CA VAL A 850 10.71 -9.61 -51.11
C VAL A 850 11.73 -8.49 -51.24
N ASN A 851 11.64 -7.72 -52.32
CA ASN A 851 12.45 -6.53 -52.52
C ASN A 851 11.79 -5.31 -51.85
N LEU A 852 12.18 -5.01 -50.60
CA LEU A 852 11.65 -3.87 -49.84
C LEU A 852 11.93 -2.48 -50.46
N ARG A 853 12.77 -2.39 -51.49
CA ARG A 853 13.05 -1.14 -52.20
C ARG A 853 12.06 -0.85 -53.33
N SER A 854 11.33 -1.86 -53.83
CA SER A 854 10.29 -1.64 -54.84
C SER A 854 8.98 -1.25 -54.17
N LYS A 855 8.13 -0.47 -54.87
CA LYS A 855 6.82 -0.07 -54.35
C LYS A 855 5.90 -1.28 -54.22
N GLU A 856 6.03 -2.24 -55.14
CA GLU A 856 5.30 -3.49 -55.15
C GLU A 856 5.69 -4.37 -53.95
N GLY A 857 6.98 -4.39 -53.58
CA GLY A 857 7.46 -5.09 -52.39
C GLY A 857 7.00 -4.42 -51.09
N GLN A 858 6.97 -3.10 -51.03
CA GLN A 858 6.41 -2.36 -49.88
C GLN A 858 4.91 -2.62 -49.73
N ALA A 859 4.15 -2.56 -50.82
CA ALA A 859 2.72 -2.90 -50.85
C ALA A 859 2.48 -4.35 -50.39
N LEU A 860 3.35 -5.28 -50.77
CA LEU A 860 3.26 -6.66 -50.31
C LEU A 860 3.45 -6.78 -48.78
N ILE A 861 4.39 -6.04 -48.19
CA ILE A 861 4.55 -6.02 -46.73
C ILE A 861 3.34 -5.39 -46.04
N HIS A 862 2.73 -4.35 -46.60
CA HIS A 862 1.49 -3.80 -46.08
C HIS A 862 0.36 -4.84 -46.04
N ASP A 863 0.18 -5.59 -47.13
CA ASP A 863 -0.82 -6.65 -47.23
C ASP A 863 -0.55 -7.78 -46.23
N LEU A 864 0.72 -8.19 -46.06
CA LEU A 864 1.11 -9.19 -45.07
C LEU A 864 0.91 -8.70 -43.63
N ALA A 865 1.27 -7.45 -43.33
CA ALA A 865 1.12 -6.87 -41.99
C ALA A 865 -0.35 -6.80 -41.55
N GLN A 866 -1.31 -6.67 -42.48
CA GLN A 866 -2.74 -6.78 -42.18
C GLN A 866 -3.19 -8.20 -41.80
N LYS A 867 -2.45 -9.22 -42.24
CA LYS A 867 -2.75 -10.64 -41.97
C LYS A 867 -1.92 -11.23 -40.84
N CYS A 868 -1.00 -10.47 -40.26
CA CYS A 868 -0.11 -10.90 -39.19
C CYS A 868 -0.47 -10.24 -37.86
N ASP A 869 -0.16 -10.94 -36.77
CA ASP A 869 -0.38 -10.49 -35.39
C ASP A 869 0.82 -9.74 -34.84
N VAL A 870 2.01 -10.19 -35.22
CA VAL A 870 3.30 -9.67 -34.77
C VAL A 870 4.15 -9.34 -35.99
N LEU A 871 4.85 -8.23 -35.95
CA LEU A 871 5.94 -7.91 -36.88
C LEU A 871 7.21 -7.70 -36.07
N VAL A 872 8.29 -8.35 -36.44
CA VAL A 872 9.61 -8.18 -35.80
C VAL A 872 10.60 -7.66 -36.82
N GLU A 873 11.34 -6.60 -36.47
CA GLU A 873 12.34 -5.97 -37.33
C GLU A 873 13.59 -5.56 -36.55
N ASN A 874 14.73 -5.47 -37.25
CA ASN A 874 16.01 -5.05 -36.65
C ASN A 874 16.80 -4.08 -37.52
N TYR A 875 16.10 -3.17 -38.22
CA TYR A 875 16.70 -2.11 -39.00
C TYR A 875 17.13 -0.95 -38.11
N VAL A 876 18.06 -0.14 -38.62
CA VAL A 876 18.42 1.12 -37.96
C VAL A 876 17.17 2.01 -37.83
N PRO A 877 16.90 2.60 -36.66
CA PRO A 877 15.74 3.47 -36.42
C PRO A 877 15.47 4.46 -37.55
N GLY A 878 14.20 4.52 -37.95
CA GLY A 878 13.71 5.36 -39.05
C GLY A 878 13.82 4.75 -40.45
N LYS A 879 14.65 3.72 -40.68
CA LYS A 879 14.87 3.21 -42.04
C LYS A 879 13.62 2.59 -42.68
N LEU A 880 12.85 1.84 -41.91
CA LEU A 880 11.56 1.30 -42.38
C LEU A 880 10.48 2.39 -42.45
N ALA A 881 10.53 3.41 -41.60
CA ALA A 881 9.60 4.54 -41.66
C ALA A 881 9.77 5.35 -42.96
N GLU A 882 11.00 5.53 -43.47
CA GLU A 882 11.26 6.11 -44.80
C GLU A 882 10.58 5.33 -45.93
N MET A 883 10.37 4.03 -45.75
CA MET A 883 9.73 3.12 -46.71
C MET A 883 8.24 2.93 -46.45
N GLY A 884 7.65 3.64 -45.47
CA GLY A 884 6.25 3.48 -45.08
C GLY A 884 5.94 2.24 -44.24
N LEU A 885 6.97 1.51 -43.79
CA LEU A 885 6.86 0.23 -43.06
C LEU A 885 7.15 0.37 -41.55
N GLY A 886 7.17 1.61 -41.03
CA GLY A 886 7.33 1.89 -39.61
C GLY A 886 6.07 1.63 -38.80
N TYR A 887 6.20 1.61 -37.48
CA TYR A 887 5.08 1.37 -36.56
C TYR A 887 3.93 2.36 -36.74
N GLU A 888 4.23 3.65 -36.87
CA GLU A 888 3.22 4.71 -37.05
C GLU A 888 2.37 4.54 -38.31
N GLN A 889 2.94 3.95 -39.36
CA GLN A 889 2.23 3.66 -40.60
C GLN A 889 1.45 2.35 -40.51
N LEU A 890 2.08 1.28 -40.00
CA LEU A 890 1.45 -0.05 -39.97
C LEU A 890 0.40 -0.19 -38.88
N SER A 891 0.52 0.50 -37.75
CA SER A 891 -0.50 0.52 -36.69
C SER A 891 -1.82 1.14 -37.16
N LYS A 892 -1.78 2.10 -38.11
CA LYS A 892 -2.98 2.66 -38.74
C LYS A 892 -3.68 1.65 -39.65
N LEU A 893 -2.91 0.76 -40.30
CA LEU A 893 -3.45 -0.29 -41.16
C LEU A 893 -3.94 -1.50 -40.34
N ASN A 894 -3.24 -1.84 -39.27
CA ASN A 894 -3.58 -2.91 -38.35
C ASN A 894 -3.39 -2.43 -36.90
N PRO A 895 -4.43 -1.86 -36.27
CA PRO A 895 -4.37 -1.40 -34.88
C PRO A 895 -4.12 -2.51 -33.85
N ARG A 896 -4.24 -3.78 -34.26
CA ARG A 896 -3.97 -4.98 -33.44
C ARG A 896 -2.53 -5.47 -33.60
N LEU A 897 -1.69 -4.82 -34.39
CA LEU A 897 -0.33 -5.27 -34.66
C LEU A 897 0.58 -5.04 -33.45
N VAL A 898 1.20 -6.11 -32.95
CA VAL A 898 2.37 -5.98 -32.06
C VAL A 898 3.59 -5.78 -32.95
N TYR A 899 4.21 -4.61 -32.89
CA TYR A 899 5.40 -4.29 -33.67
C TYR A 899 6.59 -4.33 -32.74
N ALA A 900 7.60 -5.16 -33.02
CA ALA A 900 8.79 -5.30 -32.20
C ALA A 900 10.04 -4.86 -32.97
N SER A 901 10.71 -3.85 -32.44
CA SER A 901 11.98 -3.33 -32.94
C SER A 901 13.13 -3.84 -32.08
N ILE A 902 14.10 -4.51 -32.69
CA ILE A 902 15.32 -4.97 -32.01
C ILE A 902 16.50 -4.19 -32.57
N THR A 903 17.04 -3.24 -31.81
CA THR A 903 18.07 -2.31 -32.29
C THR A 903 19.34 -2.33 -31.42
N GLY A 904 20.44 -1.77 -31.90
CA GLY A 904 21.69 -1.74 -31.14
C GLY A 904 21.59 -0.88 -29.86
N TYR A 905 21.05 0.34 -29.99
CA TYR A 905 21.08 1.38 -28.96
C TYR A 905 19.69 1.95 -28.60
N GLY A 906 18.61 1.35 -29.12
CA GLY A 906 17.23 1.83 -28.91
C GLY A 906 16.73 2.73 -30.04
N GLN A 907 15.41 2.99 -30.08
CA GLN A 907 14.80 3.92 -31.05
C GLN A 907 15.10 5.39 -30.73
N THR A 908 15.53 5.70 -29.51
CA THR A 908 15.79 7.06 -29.02
C THR A 908 17.21 7.20 -28.45
N GLY A 909 17.62 8.43 -28.12
CA GLY A 909 18.94 8.72 -27.56
C GLY A 909 20.01 9.08 -28.59
N PRO A 910 21.20 9.48 -28.13
CA PRO A 910 22.25 10.05 -28.99
C PRO A 910 22.83 9.03 -29.99
N TYR A 911 22.81 7.74 -29.65
CA TYR A 911 23.33 6.67 -30.48
C TYR A 911 22.27 5.89 -31.26
N ALA A 912 21.00 6.34 -31.28
CA ALA A 912 19.90 5.63 -31.94
C ALA A 912 20.21 5.25 -33.41
N LYS A 913 20.87 6.14 -34.16
CA LYS A 913 21.22 5.91 -35.58
C LYS A 913 22.54 5.14 -35.79
N ARG A 914 23.25 4.76 -34.72
CA ARG A 914 24.53 4.07 -34.79
C ARG A 914 24.28 2.57 -35.05
N PRO A 915 24.98 1.96 -36.03
CA PRO A 915 24.90 0.51 -36.20
C PRO A 915 25.48 -0.20 -34.97
N GLY A 916 24.78 -1.23 -34.50
CA GLY A 916 25.20 -2.03 -33.35
C GLY A 916 25.20 -3.51 -33.69
N TYR A 917 26.31 -4.18 -33.39
CA TYR A 917 26.42 -5.63 -33.32
C TYR A 917 26.75 -6.02 -31.88
N ASP A 918 26.38 -7.25 -31.50
CA ASP A 918 26.64 -7.85 -30.19
C ASP A 918 28.03 -7.50 -29.62
N VAL A 919 29.12 -7.77 -30.35
CA VAL A 919 30.49 -7.54 -29.85
C VAL A 919 30.81 -6.06 -29.55
N MET A 920 30.21 -5.13 -30.31
CA MET A 920 30.41 -3.70 -30.06
C MET A 920 29.69 -3.29 -28.76
N ILE A 921 28.48 -3.82 -28.56
CA ILE A 921 27.71 -3.56 -27.34
C ILE A 921 28.37 -4.24 -26.14
N GLU A 922 28.86 -5.46 -26.29
CA GLU A 922 29.59 -6.19 -25.25
C GLU A 922 30.82 -5.40 -24.76
N ALA A 923 31.51 -4.72 -25.68
CA ALA A 923 32.65 -3.87 -25.38
C ALA A 923 32.25 -2.56 -24.68
N GLU A 924 31.20 -1.88 -25.16
CA GLU A 924 30.77 -0.59 -24.61
C GLU A 924 30.04 -0.73 -23.26
N ALA A 925 29.33 -1.84 -23.07
CA ALA A 925 28.41 -2.03 -21.95
C ALA A 925 29.02 -2.86 -20.80
N GLY A 926 30.34 -3.08 -20.83
CA GLY A 926 31.12 -3.57 -19.68
C GLY A 926 31.22 -5.09 -19.53
N LEU A 927 30.44 -5.91 -20.25
CA LEU A 927 30.56 -7.38 -20.17
C LEU A 927 31.96 -7.87 -20.59
N MET A 928 32.50 -7.31 -21.66
CA MET A 928 33.85 -7.65 -22.12
C MET A 928 34.91 -7.28 -21.08
N TYR A 929 34.71 -6.16 -20.36
CA TYR A 929 35.66 -5.69 -19.35
C TYR A 929 35.77 -6.65 -18.18
N ILE A 930 34.66 -7.22 -17.72
CA ILE A 930 34.61 -8.15 -16.57
C ILE A 930 34.89 -9.62 -16.96
N THR A 931 34.94 -9.92 -18.26
CA THR A 931 35.16 -11.27 -18.78
C THR A 931 36.65 -11.51 -19.08
N GLY A 932 37.19 -12.61 -18.57
CA GLY A 932 38.58 -13.03 -18.78
C GLY A 932 39.33 -13.33 -17.49
N GLU A 933 40.59 -13.71 -17.62
CA GLU A 933 41.49 -13.90 -16.48
C GLU A 933 41.78 -12.57 -15.77
N GLU A 934 41.99 -12.62 -14.45
CA GLU A 934 42.15 -11.44 -13.59
C GLU A 934 43.26 -10.48 -14.05
N HIS A 935 44.37 -11.02 -14.56
CA HIS A 935 45.49 -10.25 -15.10
C HIS A 935 45.61 -10.33 -16.63
N GLY A 936 44.60 -10.90 -17.29
CA GLY A 936 44.53 -11.00 -18.74
C GLY A 936 43.93 -9.76 -19.40
N PRO A 937 44.10 -9.62 -20.73
CA PRO A 937 43.32 -8.65 -21.50
C PRO A 937 41.82 -8.98 -21.44
N PRO A 938 40.92 -7.99 -21.59
CA PRO A 938 39.49 -8.23 -21.78
C PRO A 938 39.23 -9.19 -22.94
N VAL A 939 38.31 -10.13 -22.75
CA VAL A 939 37.92 -11.09 -23.79
C VAL A 939 36.41 -11.11 -23.97
N LYS A 940 35.97 -11.36 -25.19
CA LYS A 940 34.55 -11.55 -25.49
C LYS A 940 34.06 -12.92 -25.06
N VAL A 941 32.76 -13.04 -24.78
CA VAL A 941 32.10 -14.32 -24.55
C VAL A 941 32.14 -15.17 -25.84
N GLY A 942 32.19 -16.49 -25.68
CA GLY A 942 32.35 -17.45 -26.78
C GLY A 942 31.17 -17.49 -27.77
N VAL A 943 30.01 -16.96 -27.38
CA VAL A 943 28.80 -16.81 -28.19
C VAL A 943 28.35 -15.36 -28.13
N ALA A 944 27.59 -14.90 -29.14
CA ALA A 944 26.95 -13.59 -29.15
C ALA A 944 25.81 -13.54 -28.11
N VAL A 945 26.20 -13.41 -26.84
CA VAL A 945 25.31 -13.54 -25.69
C VAL A 945 24.33 -12.39 -25.60
N THR A 946 24.73 -11.18 -25.99
CA THR A 946 23.86 -9.99 -26.01
C THR A 946 22.74 -10.16 -27.03
N ASP A 947 23.05 -10.70 -28.21
CA ASP A 947 22.03 -11.01 -29.21
C ASP A 947 21.02 -12.04 -28.68
N LEU A 948 21.50 -13.12 -28.04
CA LEU A 948 20.63 -14.16 -27.49
C LEU A 948 19.76 -13.64 -26.34
N THR A 949 20.33 -12.87 -25.41
CA THR A 949 19.58 -12.29 -24.29
C THR A 949 18.56 -11.26 -24.77
N THR A 950 18.92 -10.42 -25.74
CA THR A 950 17.98 -9.46 -26.33
C THR A 950 16.84 -10.18 -27.05
N GLY A 951 17.15 -11.27 -27.77
CA GLY A 951 16.12 -12.12 -28.37
C GLY A 951 15.16 -12.74 -27.35
N LEU A 952 15.66 -13.13 -26.17
CA LEU A 952 14.83 -13.63 -25.06
C LEU A 952 13.96 -12.53 -24.43
N TYR A 953 14.50 -11.32 -24.23
CA TYR A 953 13.73 -10.17 -23.76
C TYR A 953 12.63 -9.81 -24.77
N ALA A 954 12.97 -9.70 -26.05
CA ALA A 954 12.00 -9.42 -27.11
C ALA A 954 10.90 -10.48 -27.19
N HIS A 955 11.26 -11.76 -27.08
CA HIS A 955 10.30 -12.87 -27.02
C HIS A 955 9.32 -12.69 -25.85
N GLY A 956 9.82 -12.44 -24.63
CA GLY A 956 8.97 -12.19 -23.46
C GLY A 956 8.07 -10.96 -23.61
N SER A 957 8.62 -9.86 -24.12
CA SER A 957 7.88 -8.61 -24.36
C SER A 957 6.79 -8.76 -25.43
N ILE A 958 7.03 -9.55 -26.48
CA ILE A 958 6.01 -9.86 -27.49
C ILE A 958 4.88 -10.68 -26.87
N LEU A 959 5.17 -11.68 -26.04
CA LEU A 959 4.13 -12.45 -25.34
C LEU A 959 3.29 -11.54 -24.42
N ALA A 960 3.94 -10.66 -23.66
CA ALA A 960 3.26 -9.69 -22.81
C ALA A 960 2.40 -8.71 -23.64
N ALA A 961 2.90 -8.24 -24.78
CA ALA A 961 2.18 -7.36 -25.70
C ALA A 961 0.98 -8.07 -26.36
N LEU A 962 1.11 -9.35 -26.72
CA LEU A 962 0.00 -10.16 -27.22
C LEU A 962 -1.09 -10.35 -26.15
N PHE A 963 -0.69 -10.55 -24.90
CA PHE A 963 -1.63 -10.64 -23.78
C PHE A 963 -2.30 -9.30 -23.44
N ALA A 964 -1.56 -8.19 -23.52
CA ALA A 964 -2.12 -6.84 -23.39
C ALA A 964 -3.11 -6.55 -24.52
N ARG A 965 -2.72 -6.83 -25.77
CA ARG A 965 -3.59 -6.74 -26.94
C ARG A 965 -4.85 -7.55 -26.80
N PHE A 966 -4.75 -8.73 -26.20
CA PHE A 966 -5.91 -9.56 -25.95
C PHE A 966 -6.93 -8.82 -25.06
N ARG A 967 -6.47 -8.14 -24.01
CA ARG A 967 -7.34 -7.38 -23.09
C ARG A 967 -7.87 -6.08 -23.68
N THR A 968 -7.02 -5.34 -24.38
CA THR A 968 -7.35 -3.98 -24.87
C THR A 968 -7.91 -3.95 -26.29
N GLY A 969 -7.78 -5.07 -27.02
CA GLY A 969 -8.03 -5.14 -28.45
C GLY A 969 -7.02 -4.38 -29.31
N ARG A 970 -5.96 -3.80 -28.75
CA ARG A 970 -4.97 -2.96 -29.45
C ARG A 970 -3.55 -3.48 -29.30
N GLY A 971 -2.81 -3.52 -30.40
CA GLY A 971 -1.39 -3.82 -30.40
C GLY A 971 -0.56 -2.63 -29.89
N GLN A 972 0.76 -2.82 -29.78
CA GLN A 972 1.68 -1.80 -29.33
C GLN A 972 3.07 -1.97 -29.95
N HIS A 973 3.88 -0.92 -29.85
CA HIS A 973 5.30 -0.96 -30.21
C HIS A 973 6.12 -1.46 -29.03
N VAL A 974 6.92 -2.49 -29.26
CA VAL A 974 7.93 -3.03 -28.36
C VAL A 974 9.29 -2.57 -28.87
N ASP A 975 9.96 -1.69 -28.13
CA ASP A 975 11.35 -1.30 -28.39
C ASP A 975 12.28 -2.12 -27.48
N CYS A 976 13.22 -2.84 -28.08
CA CYS A 976 14.23 -3.62 -27.36
C CYS A 976 15.60 -3.28 -27.91
N SER A 977 16.51 -2.80 -27.06
CA SER A 977 17.89 -2.54 -27.44
C SER A 977 18.86 -3.58 -26.91
N LEU A 978 19.92 -3.85 -27.69
CA LEU A 978 21.03 -4.70 -27.26
C LEU A 978 21.75 -4.07 -26.06
N LEU A 979 21.95 -2.75 -26.08
CA LEU A 979 22.63 -2.03 -25.00
C LEU A 979 21.91 -2.20 -23.66
N GLU A 980 20.62 -1.88 -23.61
CA GLU A 980 19.84 -1.97 -22.35
C GLU A 980 19.72 -3.42 -21.89
N SER A 981 19.53 -4.35 -22.83
CA SER A 981 19.50 -5.78 -22.52
C SER A 981 20.82 -6.25 -21.89
N GLN A 982 21.97 -5.86 -22.43
CA GLN A 982 23.25 -6.19 -21.82
C GLN A 982 23.36 -5.55 -20.43
N VAL A 983 23.05 -4.26 -20.29
CA VAL A 983 23.27 -3.53 -19.04
C VAL A 983 22.44 -4.17 -17.92
N ALA A 984 21.21 -4.56 -18.22
CA ALA A 984 20.35 -5.29 -17.29
C ALA A 984 20.95 -6.65 -16.88
N THR A 985 21.63 -7.35 -17.80
CA THR A 985 22.24 -8.67 -17.52
C THR A 985 23.50 -8.60 -16.66
N LEU A 986 24.08 -7.42 -16.40
CA LEU A 986 25.15 -7.27 -15.39
C LEU A 986 24.65 -7.61 -13.97
N ALA A 987 23.34 -7.55 -13.75
CA ALA A 987 22.66 -8.02 -12.56
C ALA A 987 23.36 -7.60 -11.25
N ASN A 988 23.83 -8.55 -10.46
CA ASN A 988 24.47 -8.31 -9.16
C ASN A 988 25.79 -7.52 -9.27
N ILE A 989 26.53 -7.62 -10.37
CA ILE A 989 27.75 -6.84 -10.60
C ILE A 989 27.39 -5.38 -10.85
N GLY A 990 26.37 -5.14 -11.70
CA GLY A 990 25.80 -3.81 -11.90
C GLY A 990 25.30 -3.20 -10.58
N SER A 991 24.57 -3.97 -9.77
CA SER A 991 24.10 -3.53 -8.46
C SER A 991 25.24 -3.23 -7.48
N SER A 992 26.34 -4.00 -7.50
CA SER A 992 27.50 -3.72 -6.64
C SER A 992 28.11 -2.34 -6.92
N TYR A 993 28.17 -1.95 -8.19
CA TYR A 993 28.61 -0.61 -8.57
C TYR A 993 27.56 0.47 -8.24
N LEU A 994 26.29 0.26 -8.60
CA LEU A 994 25.22 1.24 -8.40
C LEU A 994 24.91 1.51 -6.91
N ILE A 995 25.01 0.50 -6.05
CA ILE A 995 24.68 0.60 -4.61
C ILE A 995 25.92 0.97 -3.79
N ALA A 996 27.06 0.33 -4.03
CA ALA A 996 28.25 0.45 -3.18
C ALA A 996 29.41 1.24 -3.81
N GLY A 997 29.27 1.68 -5.08
CA GLY A 997 30.34 2.37 -5.81
C GLY A 997 31.56 1.48 -6.10
N GLN A 998 31.42 0.15 -5.96
CA GLN A 998 32.54 -0.77 -6.09
C GLN A 998 32.72 -1.23 -7.53
N GLU A 999 33.85 -0.85 -8.14
CA GLU A 999 34.21 -1.25 -9.50
C GLU A 999 34.46 -2.76 -9.62
N ALA A 1000 33.94 -3.34 -10.70
CA ALA A 1000 34.07 -4.75 -10.99
C ALA A 1000 35.46 -5.08 -11.56
N LYS A 1001 35.91 -6.32 -11.38
CA LYS A 1001 37.18 -6.80 -11.92
C LYS A 1001 36.98 -8.15 -12.60
N ARG A 1002 37.90 -8.48 -13.52
CA ARG A 1002 37.99 -9.84 -14.08
C ARG A 1002 38.38 -10.80 -12.97
N MET A 1003 37.69 -11.92 -12.88
CA MET A 1003 37.89 -12.94 -11.84
C MET A 1003 38.19 -14.33 -12.44
N GLY A 1004 38.34 -14.44 -13.76
CA GLY A 1004 38.38 -15.72 -14.45
C GLY A 1004 37.09 -16.51 -14.21
N THR A 1005 37.21 -17.68 -13.58
CA THR A 1005 36.07 -18.53 -13.23
C THR A 1005 35.59 -18.36 -11.79
N ALA A 1006 36.25 -17.50 -11.01
CA ALA A 1006 35.96 -17.34 -9.60
C ALA A 1006 34.79 -16.39 -9.34
N HIS A 1007 33.92 -16.78 -8.40
CA HIS A 1007 32.87 -15.90 -7.92
C HIS A 1007 33.48 -14.77 -7.06
N PRO A 1008 33.02 -13.50 -7.20
CA PRO A 1008 33.57 -12.39 -6.43
C PRO A 1008 33.28 -12.51 -4.92
N SER A 1009 32.09 -12.99 -4.55
CA SER A 1009 31.63 -12.96 -3.15
C SER A 1009 31.58 -14.32 -2.44
N ILE A 1010 31.92 -15.43 -3.10
CA ILE A 1010 31.73 -16.79 -2.55
C ILE A 1010 33.00 -17.62 -2.79
N VAL A 1011 33.50 -18.28 -1.75
CA VAL A 1011 34.73 -19.11 -1.83
C VAL A 1011 34.55 -20.42 -1.05
N PRO A 1012 34.92 -21.59 -1.62
CA PRO A 1012 35.32 -21.81 -3.02
C PRO A 1012 34.12 -21.87 -3.95
N TYR A 1013 34.11 -21.04 -4.98
CA TYR A 1013 33.18 -21.12 -6.10
C TYR A 1013 33.94 -20.76 -7.38
N GLN A 1014 34.68 -21.74 -7.92
CA GLN A 1014 35.56 -21.54 -9.07
C GLN A 1014 36.01 -22.87 -9.67
N VAL A 1015 36.66 -22.79 -10.84
CA VAL A 1015 37.35 -23.93 -11.44
C VAL A 1015 38.66 -24.19 -10.71
N LEU A 1016 38.93 -25.46 -10.41
CA LEU A 1016 40.14 -25.93 -9.75
C LEU A 1016 40.78 -27.05 -10.59
N GLU A 1017 42.11 -27.04 -10.63
CA GLU A 1017 42.89 -28.04 -11.36
C GLU A 1017 42.92 -29.37 -10.61
N THR A 1018 42.74 -30.46 -11.36
CA THR A 1018 42.95 -31.85 -10.93
C THR A 1018 44.21 -32.41 -11.60
N ARG A 1019 44.54 -33.70 -11.41
CA ARG A 1019 45.75 -34.29 -12.01
C ARG A 1019 45.77 -34.25 -13.54
N ASP A 1020 44.62 -34.42 -14.17
CA ASP A 1020 44.47 -34.63 -15.62
C ASP A 1020 43.49 -33.65 -16.31
N SER A 1021 42.73 -32.87 -15.53
CA SER A 1021 41.73 -31.93 -16.07
C SER A 1021 41.35 -30.86 -15.05
N HIS A 1022 40.18 -30.23 -15.24
CA HIS A 1022 39.63 -29.21 -14.37
C HIS A 1022 38.23 -29.60 -13.86
N ILE A 1023 37.92 -29.20 -12.64
CA ILE A 1023 36.61 -29.39 -12.00
C ILE A 1023 36.09 -28.05 -11.49
N MET A 1024 34.83 -27.72 -11.80
CA MET A 1024 34.11 -26.61 -11.20
C MET A 1024 33.54 -27.08 -9.87
N ILE A 1025 33.85 -26.37 -8.78
CA ILE A 1025 33.30 -26.66 -7.44
C ILE A 1025 32.66 -25.38 -6.90
N GLY A 1026 31.41 -25.49 -6.46
CA GLY A 1026 30.66 -24.40 -5.83
C GLY A 1026 30.19 -24.77 -4.43
N ALA A 1027 30.90 -24.30 -3.41
CA ALA A 1027 30.44 -24.37 -2.02
C ALA A 1027 29.82 -23.02 -1.63
N GLY A 1028 28.51 -22.88 -1.90
CA GLY A 1028 27.74 -21.65 -1.71
C GLY A 1028 27.47 -21.27 -0.25
N ASN A 1029 27.63 -22.19 0.69
CA ASN A 1029 27.45 -21.95 2.12
C ASN A 1029 28.45 -22.73 2.98
N ASP A 1030 28.52 -22.38 4.27
CA ASP A 1030 29.47 -22.99 5.22
C ASP A 1030 29.24 -24.49 5.43
N GLY A 1031 28.00 -24.97 5.29
CA GLY A 1031 27.67 -26.39 5.33
C GLY A 1031 28.30 -27.16 4.17
N GLN A 1032 28.15 -26.66 2.94
CA GLN A 1032 28.77 -27.23 1.75
C GLN A 1032 30.30 -27.18 1.83
N PHE A 1033 30.87 -26.09 2.37
CA PHE A 1033 32.32 -26.00 2.58
C PHE A 1033 32.83 -27.08 3.56
N ARG A 1034 32.15 -27.28 4.70
CA ARG A 1034 32.48 -28.38 5.62
C ARG A 1034 32.43 -29.75 4.94
N THR A 1035 31.42 -29.99 4.12
CA THR A 1035 31.30 -31.26 3.40
C THR A 1035 32.42 -31.43 2.37
N LEU A 1036 32.77 -30.35 1.66
CA LEU A 1036 33.91 -30.36 0.73
C LEU A 1036 35.22 -30.68 1.47
N CYS A 1037 35.48 -30.05 2.61
CA CYS A 1037 36.65 -30.36 3.45
C CYS A 1037 36.69 -31.84 3.86
N LYS A 1038 35.56 -32.42 4.26
CA LYS A 1038 35.44 -33.86 4.58
C LYS A 1038 35.79 -34.75 3.40
N VAL A 1039 35.24 -34.47 2.21
CA VAL A 1039 35.51 -35.26 0.99
C VAL A 1039 36.99 -35.16 0.59
N LEU A 1040 37.59 -33.99 0.73
CA LEU A 1040 39.00 -33.76 0.45
C LEU A 1040 39.95 -34.24 1.56
N GLN A 1041 39.42 -34.72 2.70
CA GLN A 1041 40.19 -35.12 3.89
C GLN A 1041 41.02 -33.96 4.45
N LEU A 1042 40.41 -32.77 4.51
CA LEU A 1042 40.96 -31.51 5.00
C LEU A 1042 40.07 -30.92 6.11
N ASP A 1043 39.55 -31.76 7.00
CA ASP A 1043 38.55 -31.40 8.02
C ASP A 1043 38.98 -30.20 8.88
N SER A 1044 40.28 -30.13 9.21
CA SER A 1044 40.86 -29.06 10.03
C SER A 1044 40.71 -27.66 9.41
N LEU A 1045 40.51 -27.56 8.09
CA LEU A 1045 40.27 -26.26 7.44
C LEU A 1045 38.91 -25.69 7.80
N SER A 1046 37.92 -26.54 8.06
CA SER A 1046 36.55 -26.09 8.26
C SER A 1046 36.30 -25.45 9.62
N ASP A 1047 37.07 -25.85 10.64
CA ASP A 1047 37.05 -25.25 11.98
C ASP A 1047 38.12 -24.15 12.17
N ASN A 1048 38.98 -23.93 11.16
CA ASN A 1048 40.02 -22.91 11.22
C ASN A 1048 39.37 -21.50 11.22
N PRO A 1049 39.69 -20.62 12.18
CA PRO A 1049 39.17 -19.25 12.23
C PRO A 1049 39.34 -18.45 10.94
N LEU A 1050 40.35 -18.76 10.12
CA LEU A 1050 40.58 -18.09 8.84
C LEU A 1050 39.59 -18.49 7.73
N TYR A 1051 38.90 -19.63 7.86
CA TYR A 1051 38.03 -20.19 6.81
C TYR A 1051 36.62 -20.57 7.29
N LYS A 1052 36.30 -20.27 8.56
CA LYS A 1052 35.08 -20.71 9.23
C LYS A 1052 33.81 -20.20 8.54
N THR A 1053 33.75 -18.90 8.23
CA THR A 1053 32.61 -18.31 7.50
C THR A 1053 33.00 -17.95 6.07
N ASN A 1054 32.02 -17.80 5.17
CA ASN A 1054 32.28 -17.36 3.79
C ASN A 1054 33.04 -16.04 3.73
N ARG A 1055 32.73 -15.09 4.62
CA ARG A 1055 33.44 -13.82 4.72
C ARG A 1055 34.93 -14.03 4.99
N ASP A 1056 35.26 -14.89 5.95
CA ASP A 1056 36.66 -15.19 6.29
C ASP A 1056 37.39 -15.86 5.11
N ARG A 1057 36.70 -16.76 4.38
CA ARG A 1057 37.22 -17.40 3.17
C ARG A 1057 37.45 -16.42 2.02
N VAL A 1058 36.58 -15.43 1.86
CA VAL A 1058 36.75 -14.37 0.86
C VAL A 1058 37.99 -13.54 1.17
N THR A 1059 38.21 -13.17 2.45
CA THR A 1059 39.41 -12.44 2.89
C THR A 1059 40.69 -13.26 2.68
N ASN A 1060 40.65 -14.58 2.89
CA ASN A 1060 41.82 -15.46 2.83
C ASN A 1060 41.84 -16.36 1.57
N ARG A 1061 41.25 -15.90 0.46
CA ARG A 1061 41.00 -16.68 -0.77
C ARG A 1061 42.22 -17.41 -1.30
N ASP A 1062 43.31 -16.70 -1.56
CA ASP A 1062 44.46 -17.25 -2.28
C ASP A 1062 45.13 -18.40 -1.52
N ALA A 1063 45.17 -18.31 -0.19
CA ALA A 1063 45.70 -19.38 0.65
C ALA A 1063 44.80 -20.62 0.63
N LEU A 1064 43.48 -20.43 0.74
CA LEU A 1064 42.51 -21.53 0.72
C LEU A 1064 42.50 -22.23 -0.64
N ILE A 1065 42.37 -21.47 -1.73
CA ILE A 1065 42.31 -22.02 -3.09
C ILE A 1065 43.59 -22.81 -3.42
N ARG A 1066 44.77 -22.29 -3.09
CA ARG A 1066 46.03 -23.05 -3.28
C ARG A 1066 46.01 -24.40 -2.55
N THR A 1067 45.48 -24.43 -1.32
CA THR A 1067 45.40 -25.66 -0.52
C THR A 1067 44.43 -26.66 -1.16
N LEU A 1068 43.25 -26.21 -1.57
CA LEU A 1068 42.25 -27.06 -2.23
C LEU A 1068 42.76 -27.59 -3.57
N THR A 1069 43.36 -26.74 -4.41
CA THR A 1069 43.95 -27.13 -5.70
C THR A 1069 45.07 -28.15 -5.52
N ASN A 1070 45.98 -27.95 -4.57
CA ASN A 1070 47.05 -28.91 -4.31
C ASN A 1070 46.51 -30.29 -3.92
N ARG A 1071 45.42 -30.34 -3.15
CA ARG A 1071 44.76 -31.61 -2.83
C ARG A 1071 44.09 -32.22 -4.05
N LEU A 1072 43.36 -31.45 -4.85
CA LEU A 1072 42.69 -31.95 -6.05
C LEU A 1072 43.65 -32.51 -7.10
N LYS A 1073 44.89 -31.98 -7.18
CA LYS A 1073 45.94 -32.50 -8.08
C LYS A 1073 46.44 -33.91 -7.78
N SER A 1074 46.12 -34.47 -6.60
CA SER A 1074 46.56 -35.83 -6.23
C SER A 1074 45.84 -36.94 -7.01
N GLU A 1075 44.61 -36.71 -7.45
CA GLU A 1075 43.78 -37.70 -8.15
C GLU A 1075 43.22 -37.15 -9.47
N ASN A 1076 42.73 -38.05 -10.32
CA ASN A 1076 42.12 -37.66 -11.59
C ASN A 1076 40.70 -37.10 -11.42
N ASN A 1077 40.22 -36.41 -12.46
CA ASN A 1077 38.91 -35.77 -12.43
C ASN A 1077 37.77 -36.78 -12.15
N GLN A 1078 37.82 -37.96 -12.77
CA GLN A 1078 36.78 -38.98 -12.60
C GLN A 1078 36.67 -39.51 -11.16
N PHE A 1079 37.79 -39.62 -10.45
CA PHE A 1079 37.80 -39.96 -9.03
C PHE A 1079 37.04 -38.92 -8.21
N TRP A 1080 37.34 -37.63 -8.41
CA TRP A 1080 36.70 -36.54 -7.67
C TRP A 1080 35.21 -36.39 -7.97
N LEU A 1081 34.80 -36.56 -9.23
CA LEU A 1081 33.39 -36.57 -9.61
C LEU A 1081 32.61 -37.64 -8.83
N LYS A 1082 33.14 -38.86 -8.73
CA LYS A 1082 32.53 -39.94 -7.95
C LYS A 1082 32.58 -39.68 -6.44
N ALA A 1083 33.65 -39.07 -5.94
CA ALA A 1083 33.80 -38.78 -4.52
C ALA A 1083 32.81 -37.71 -4.02
N LEU A 1084 32.47 -36.74 -4.86
CA LEU A 1084 31.53 -35.66 -4.55
C LEU A 1084 30.05 -36.04 -4.80
N GLU A 1085 29.80 -37.11 -5.56
CA GLU A 1085 28.45 -37.57 -5.92
C GLU A 1085 27.59 -37.86 -4.67
N ASN A 1086 26.35 -37.36 -4.66
CA ASN A 1086 25.39 -37.48 -3.55
C ASN A 1086 25.87 -36.92 -2.19
N ARG A 1087 26.88 -36.02 -2.17
CA ARG A 1087 27.36 -35.36 -0.95
C ARG A 1087 26.77 -33.97 -0.69
N GLY A 1088 25.91 -33.47 -1.57
CA GLY A 1088 25.24 -32.17 -1.39
C GLY A 1088 26.13 -30.94 -1.68
N VAL A 1089 27.30 -31.13 -2.28
CA VAL A 1089 28.16 -30.05 -2.81
C VAL A 1089 27.94 -29.97 -4.33
N PRO A 1090 27.60 -28.80 -4.90
CA PRO A 1090 27.57 -28.59 -6.35
C PRO A 1090 28.96 -28.72 -7.00
N PHE A 1091 29.06 -29.56 -8.04
CA PHE A 1091 30.28 -29.71 -8.84
C PHE A 1091 29.96 -30.10 -10.28
N ALA A 1092 30.89 -29.84 -11.20
CA ALA A 1092 30.78 -30.28 -12.60
C ALA A 1092 32.15 -30.39 -13.28
N PRO A 1093 32.34 -31.33 -14.23
CA PRO A 1093 33.51 -31.31 -15.11
C PRO A 1093 33.40 -30.18 -16.15
N ILE A 1094 34.54 -29.71 -16.66
CA ILE A 1094 34.58 -28.79 -17.80
C ILE A 1094 34.53 -29.59 -19.10
N ASN A 1095 33.38 -29.55 -19.79
CA ASN A 1095 33.17 -30.25 -21.06
C ASN A 1095 33.52 -29.37 -22.27
N ASN A 1096 34.04 -30.00 -23.32
CA ASN A 1096 34.04 -29.40 -24.66
C ASN A 1096 32.66 -29.55 -25.34
N ILE A 1097 32.48 -28.95 -26.52
CA ILE A 1097 31.18 -28.96 -27.21
C ILE A 1097 30.70 -30.39 -27.54
N GLU A 1098 31.60 -31.28 -27.94
CA GLU A 1098 31.26 -32.70 -28.19
C GLU A 1098 30.75 -33.40 -26.92
N GLY A 1099 31.45 -33.20 -25.79
CA GLY A 1099 31.07 -33.73 -24.49
C GLY A 1099 29.72 -33.18 -24.01
N THR A 1100 29.44 -31.89 -24.26
CA THR A 1100 28.14 -31.27 -23.94
C THR A 1100 26.99 -31.96 -24.68
N PHE A 1101 27.11 -32.18 -26.00
CA PHE A 1101 26.04 -32.83 -26.77
C PHE A 1101 25.95 -34.35 -26.55
N LYS A 1102 26.99 -34.98 -26.01
CA LYS A 1102 26.98 -36.38 -25.54
C LYS A 1102 26.58 -36.52 -24.06
N HIS A 1103 26.36 -35.43 -23.34
CA HIS A 1103 26.08 -35.47 -21.91
C HIS A 1103 24.77 -36.23 -21.63
N PRO A 1104 24.74 -37.16 -20.65
CA PRO A 1104 23.56 -38.01 -20.40
C PRO A 1104 22.28 -37.20 -20.16
N GLN A 1105 22.37 -36.11 -19.39
CA GLN A 1105 21.23 -35.22 -19.13
C GLN A 1105 20.75 -34.47 -20.38
N VAL A 1106 21.66 -34.07 -21.28
CA VAL A 1106 21.31 -33.34 -22.52
C VAL A 1106 20.54 -34.28 -23.46
N LEU A 1107 20.99 -35.53 -23.58
CA LEU A 1107 20.29 -36.56 -24.34
C LEU A 1107 18.95 -36.93 -23.69
N ALA A 1108 18.91 -37.17 -22.37
CA ALA A 1108 17.70 -37.52 -21.64
C ALA A 1108 16.63 -36.43 -21.70
N ARG A 1109 17.02 -35.15 -21.82
CA ARG A 1109 16.10 -34.02 -21.97
C ARG A 1109 15.78 -33.64 -23.43
N GLY A 1110 16.22 -34.45 -24.39
CA GLY A 1110 15.89 -34.26 -25.81
C GLY A 1110 16.43 -32.95 -26.38
N MET A 1111 17.62 -32.53 -25.96
CA MET A 1111 18.27 -31.29 -26.42
C MET A 1111 19.03 -31.44 -27.74
N VAL A 1112 19.02 -32.62 -28.35
CA VAL A 1112 19.51 -32.86 -29.72
C VAL A 1112 18.35 -33.44 -30.52
N HIS A 1113 17.94 -32.74 -31.57
CA HIS A 1113 16.85 -33.15 -32.44
C HIS A 1113 17.34 -33.35 -33.86
N GLU A 1114 16.90 -34.42 -34.51
CA GLU A 1114 17.25 -34.76 -35.88
C GLU A 1114 16.09 -34.43 -36.82
N ILE A 1115 16.38 -33.72 -37.91
CA ILE A 1115 15.38 -33.36 -38.92
C ILE A 1115 15.96 -33.48 -40.33
N GLU A 1116 15.11 -33.85 -41.29
CA GLU A 1116 15.49 -33.94 -42.70
C GLU A 1116 15.38 -32.55 -43.35
N HIS A 1117 16.49 -32.03 -43.87
CA HIS A 1117 16.57 -30.76 -44.59
C HIS A 1117 16.64 -31.01 -46.11
N PRO A 1118 15.90 -30.26 -46.95
CA PRO A 1118 15.81 -30.50 -48.39
C PRO A 1118 17.16 -30.60 -49.11
N LYS A 1119 18.10 -29.71 -48.79
CA LYS A 1119 19.44 -29.66 -49.43
C LYS A 1119 20.54 -30.34 -48.60
N ALA A 1120 20.40 -30.39 -47.28
CA ALA A 1120 21.46 -30.80 -46.37
C ALA A 1120 21.29 -32.23 -45.83
N GLY A 1121 20.20 -32.91 -46.21
CA GLY A 1121 19.86 -34.23 -45.69
C GLY A 1121 19.57 -34.17 -44.20
N LYS A 1122 19.98 -35.21 -43.48
CA LYS A 1122 19.71 -35.33 -42.05
C LYS A 1122 20.64 -34.42 -41.24
N ILE A 1123 20.08 -33.39 -40.61
CA ILE A 1123 20.81 -32.44 -39.76
C ILE A 1123 20.42 -32.58 -38.29
N ARG A 1124 21.33 -32.21 -37.40
CA ARG A 1124 21.12 -32.18 -35.94
C ARG A 1124 21.03 -30.74 -35.45
N LEU A 1125 19.96 -30.43 -34.74
CA LEU A 1125 19.67 -29.10 -34.18
C LEU A 1125 19.53 -29.17 -32.66
N CYS A 1126 19.83 -28.06 -31.97
CA CYS A 1126 19.62 -27.94 -30.53
C CYS A 1126 18.12 -27.95 -30.20
N GLY A 1127 17.63 -28.85 -29.35
CA GLY A 1127 16.22 -28.94 -28.96
C GLY A 1127 15.70 -27.70 -28.21
N THR A 1128 14.39 -27.64 -27.98
CA THR A 1128 13.74 -26.59 -27.19
C THR A 1128 14.09 -26.72 -25.70
N PRO A 1129 14.62 -25.68 -25.03
CA PRO A 1129 15.13 -25.79 -23.65
C PRO A 1129 14.02 -25.90 -22.59
N VAL A 1130 12.88 -25.24 -22.80
CA VAL A 1130 11.75 -25.22 -21.86
C VAL A 1130 10.84 -26.42 -22.12
N LYS A 1131 10.49 -27.16 -21.05
CA LYS A 1131 9.56 -28.30 -21.10
C LYS A 1131 8.29 -27.92 -20.36
N TYR A 1132 7.16 -28.04 -21.05
CA TYR A 1132 5.83 -27.74 -20.52
C TYR A 1132 5.14 -29.04 -20.11
N SER A 1133 4.25 -28.99 -19.11
CA SER A 1133 3.48 -30.14 -18.65
C SER A 1133 2.48 -30.63 -19.70
N ASP A 1134 1.80 -29.69 -20.36
CA ASP A 1134 0.61 -29.99 -21.18
C ASP A 1134 0.82 -29.68 -22.67
N THR A 1135 1.35 -28.51 -23.01
CA THR A 1135 1.53 -28.05 -24.41
C THR A 1135 2.97 -28.20 -24.86
N LYS A 1136 3.26 -29.03 -25.86
CA LYS A 1136 4.66 -29.35 -26.21
C LYS A 1136 5.19 -28.42 -27.32
N PRO A 1137 6.28 -27.66 -27.07
CA PRO A 1137 7.00 -26.99 -28.15
C PRO A 1137 7.63 -28.03 -29.09
N THR A 1138 7.44 -27.87 -30.39
CA THR A 1138 7.86 -28.86 -31.40
C THR A 1138 8.67 -28.23 -32.53
N ILE A 1139 9.66 -28.96 -33.02
CA ILE A 1139 10.39 -28.63 -34.25
C ILE A 1139 9.67 -29.33 -35.39
N ARG A 1140 8.82 -28.59 -36.12
CA ARG A 1140 7.90 -29.11 -37.16
C ARG A 1140 8.53 -29.06 -38.54
N THR A 1141 9.20 -27.96 -38.87
CA THR A 1141 9.83 -27.78 -40.18
C THR A 1141 11.32 -27.45 -40.05
N PRO A 1142 12.16 -27.97 -40.98
CA PRO A 1142 13.56 -27.59 -41.03
C PRO A 1142 13.69 -26.11 -41.43
N PRO A 1143 14.84 -25.47 -41.20
CA PRO A 1143 15.11 -24.16 -41.76
C PRO A 1143 14.85 -24.13 -43.28
N PRO A 1144 14.18 -23.09 -43.82
CA PRO A 1144 13.74 -23.07 -45.20
C PRO A 1144 14.86 -22.68 -46.19
N LEU A 1145 14.76 -23.20 -47.42
CA LEU A 1145 15.53 -22.67 -48.55
C LEU A 1145 15.08 -21.24 -48.89
N LEU A 1146 15.96 -20.47 -49.52
CA LEU A 1146 15.66 -19.10 -49.91
C LEU A 1146 14.42 -19.04 -50.82
N GLY A 1147 13.38 -18.31 -50.38
CA GLY A 1147 12.15 -18.13 -51.16
C GLY A 1147 11.32 -19.40 -51.33
N GLN A 1148 11.56 -20.45 -50.53
CA GLN A 1148 10.91 -21.76 -50.68
C GLN A 1148 9.38 -21.68 -50.67
N HIS A 1149 8.80 -20.73 -49.93
CA HIS A 1149 7.37 -20.65 -49.67
C HIS A 1149 6.71 -19.42 -50.33
N THR A 1150 7.39 -18.74 -51.25
CA THR A 1150 6.87 -17.51 -51.89
C THR A 1150 5.50 -17.74 -52.53
N ASP A 1151 5.35 -18.77 -53.36
CA ASP A 1151 4.06 -19.05 -54.03
C ASP A 1151 2.97 -19.49 -53.05
N GLU A 1152 3.33 -20.29 -52.04
CA GLU A 1152 2.41 -20.77 -51.00
C GLU A 1152 1.83 -19.60 -50.19
N VAL A 1153 2.67 -18.66 -49.76
CA VAL A 1153 2.24 -17.53 -48.94
C VAL A 1153 1.44 -16.52 -49.77
N LEU A 1154 1.90 -16.18 -50.98
CA LEU A 1154 1.20 -15.21 -51.83
C LEU A 1154 -0.17 -15.73 -52.29
N GLY A 1155 -0.25 -17.00 -52.70
CA GLY A 1155 -1.51 -17.61 -53.12
C GLY A 1155 -2.42 -17.93 -51.93
N GLY A 1156 -1.87 -18.53 -50.87
CA GLY A 1156 -2.64 -19.04 -49.73
C GLY A 1156 -3.09 -17.96 -48.74
N ILE A 1157 -2.20 -17.05 -48.34
CA ILE A 1157 -2.48 -16.06 -47.27
C ILE A 1157 -3.07 -14.78 -47.85
N LEU A 1158 -2.53 -14.30 -48.99
CA LEU A 1158 -2.98 -13.06 -49.62
C LEU A 1158 -4.05 -13.28 -50.70
N GLY A 1159 -4.28 -14.52 -51.14
CA GLY A 1159 -5.26 -14.82 -52.19
C GLY A 1159 -4.88 -14.27 -53.56
N TYR A 1160 -3.59 -14.06 -53.83
CA TYR A 1160 -3.14 -13.56 -55.13
C TYR A 1160 -3.25 -14.66 -56.20
N GLY A 1161 -3.88 -14.34 -57.33
CA GLY A 1161 -3.93 -15.25 -58.47
C GLY A 1161 -2.56 -15.45 -59.13
N GLU A 1162 -2.39 -16.57 -59.86
CA GLU A 1162 -1.11 -16.95 -60.49
C GLU A 1162 -0.55 -15.83 -61.40
N ASP A 1163 -1.41 -15.11 -62.11
CA ASP A 1163 -1.01 -14.00 -62.99
C ASP A 1163 -0.33 -12.85 -62.22
N LYS A 1164 -0.86 -12.52 -61.03
CA LYS A 1164 -0.30 -11.47 -60.17
C LYS A 1164 1.02 -11.93 -59.55
N ILE A 1165 1.11 -13.19 -59.13
CA ILE A 1165 2.36 -13.78 -58.61
C ILE A 1165 3.45 -13.78 -59.68
N ARG A 1166 3.11 -14.18 -60.91
CA ARG A 1166 4.04 -14.13 -62.04
C ARG A 1166 4.49 -12.70 -62.34
N ALA A 1167 3.58 -11.73 -62.35
CA ALA A 1167 3.93 -10.33 -62.54
C ALA A 1167 4.88 -9.79 -61.45
N LEU A 1168 4.72 -10.21 -60.19
CA LEU A 1168 5.62 -9.82 -59.10
C LEU A 1168 7.02 -10.43 -59.25
N LYS A 1169 7.12 -11.67 -59.74
CA LYS A 1169 8.41 -12.32 -60.05
C LYS A 1169 9.10 -11.65 -61.23
N ASP A 1170 8.37 -11.42 -62.32
CA ASP A 1170 8.90 -10.77 -63.53
C ASP A 1170 9.35 -9.33 -63.22
N GLY A 1171 8.63 -8.62 -62.35
CA GLY A 1171 8.96 -7.30 -61.84
C GLY A 1171 10.08 -7.26 -60.80
N CYS A 1172 10.69 -8.39 -60.44
CA CYS A 1172 11.72 -8.52 -59.41
C CYS A 1172 11.30 -7.95 -58.03
N ALA A 1173 10.00 -8.02 -57.73
CA ALA A 1173 9.43 -7.63 -56.44
C ALA A 1173 9.51 -8.76 -55.41
N VAL A 1174 9.48 -10.02 -55.87
CA VAL A 1174 9.68 -11.24 -55.08
C VAL A 1174 10.67 -12.17 -55.76
#